data_AF-A8LL93-F1
#
_entry.id   AF-A8LL93-F1
#
_cell.length_a   1.000
_cell.length_b   1.000
_cell.length_c   1.000
_cell.angle_alpha   90.00
_cell.angle_beta   90.00
_cell.angle_gamma   90.00
#
_symmetry.space_group_name_H-M   'P 1'
#
loop_
_entity.id
_entity.type
_entity.pdbx_description
1 polymer ?
#
loop_
_entity_poly.entity_id
_entity_poly.type
_entity_poly.pdbx_seq_one_letter_code
_entity_poly.pdbx_strand_id
1 'polypeptide(L)'
;MGFSVMTVFLALGVALTASIARAEDPRVPDYIGTAVCADCHQEAYEAWQGSHHDLAWTPPDALHVLGDFDDAEFVHNGVRTTFTTEDGVFYITSDGPDGRLQKYPVHSVAGIAPLQQYLIETEPGKIQSFDVVWDIERGAWYHLYPDQDLPASDGLHWTGPYKNWGARCAECHATGYKKGYDPATRTYTSTQAEIGVGCEACHGPGEAHVSWALPGGDYDPTRWDRVGETGLTMDFAAGAEAEIQQCAACHSRREAFEEGNPLPGTPYHDAYRLSLLRDGMYHPDGQILEEVYVYGSFIQSKMYAAGVACTDCHDAHSAQRLTETNDLCTQCHSTAGNPEFPTLRLAEYDDPSHHFHEVGSEGAQCKSCHMIERDYMGIDGRRDHSFRVPRPDLTVETGAPNACNDCHTDRSAEKMAAELEARFPDSIHRGPHFAQVFARARIAPQSTAENIVALTEYLDLPGIVRASALELLHPMAGPELADRMAMALRDPDPLVRAAAVPIQRAAPAPVRVERLAPLLSDPVRSVRMAAAREFLDLNMRVVPPQTTQALGAAMSEWQSSLRAKADFPEIQIILGGVGLTMRNMPAALSAFSEAVDLDPQREEAWSIIVRIYAALGDMAAARDAVDAALVANPESVALRVLRGEILQQ
;
A
#
# COMPACT_ATOMS: atom_id res chain seq x y z
N MET A 1 15.68 85.44 16.57
CA MET A 1 16.84 84.62 17.00
C MET A 1 16.84 83.40 16.12
N GLY A 2 17.77 83.26 15.16
CA GLY A 2 17.73 82.10 14.27
C GLY A 2 18.71 82.17 13.10
N PHE A 3 19.08 80.95 12.66
CA PHE A 3 20.02 80.55 11.59
C PHE A 3 21.50 80.55 12.00
N SER A 4 22.17 79.38 12.07
CA SER A 4 22.76 78.55 10.98
C SER A 4 24.23 78.98 10.73
N VAL A 5 25.27 78.13 10.71
CA VAL A 5 25.74 77.34 9.54
C VAL A 5 27.08 76.60 9.86
N MET A 6 27.22 75.36 9.32
CA MET A 6 28.37 74.55 8.85
C MET A 6 29.75 74.49 9.55
N THR A 7 30.27 73.26 9.66
CA THR A 7 31.54 72.86 8.99
C THR A 7 31.48 71.39 8.54
N VAL A 8 32.02 71.15 7.34
CA VAL A 8 32.01 69.94 6.50
C VAL A 8 33.19 69.02 6.83
N PHE A 9 33.01 67.70 6.78
CA PHE A 9 34.11 66.76 6.50
C PHE A 9 33.69 65.72 5.45
N LEU A 10 34.65 65.47 4.56
CA LEU A 10 34.59 64.87 3.24
C LEU A 10 34.31 63.36 3.25
N ALA A 11 33.49 62.90 2.30
CA ALA A 11 33.23 61.50 1.99
C ALA A 11 34.37 60.89 1.17
N LEU A 12 34.86 59.71 1.58
CA LEU A 12 35.54 58.77 0.70
C LEU A 12 35.23 57.34 1.19
N GLY A 13 34.31 56.67 0.51
CA GLY A 13 33.91 55.29 0.77
C GLY A 13 33.39 54.68 -0.51
N VAL A 14 34.31 54.20 -1.36
CA VAL A 14 33.99 53.39 -2.52
C VAL A 14 33.49 52.04 -1.99
N ALA A 15 32.17 51.84 -2.02
CA ALA A 15 31.58 50.54 -1.78
C ALA A 15 31.75 49.69 -3.05
N LEU A 16 32.77 48.81 -3.06
CA LEU A 16 32.75 47.63 -3.93
C LEU A 16 31.64 46.70 -3.40
N THR A 17 30.43 46.80 -3.95
CA THR A 17 29.45 45.72 -3.86
C THR A 17 29.87 44.64 -4.84
N ALA A 18 30.78 43.75 -4.40
CA ALA A 18 30.90 42.46 -5.05
C ALA A 18 29.59 41.72 -4.81
N SER A 19 28.75 41.64 -5.85
CA SER A 19 27.64 40.69 -5.87
C SER A 19 28.24 39.29 -5.80
N ILE A 20 28.31 38.74 -4.60
CA ILE A 20 28.52 37.30 -4.42
C ILE A 20 27.22 36.67 -4.93
N ALA A 21 27.22 36.21 -6.18
CA ALA A 21 26.17 35.32 -6.65
C ALA A 21 26.17 34.12 -5.68
N ARG A 22 25.08 33.94 -4.92
CA ARG A 22 24.83 32.68 -4.23
C ARG A 22 24.75 31.63 -5.34
N ALA A 23 25.57 30.58 -5.26
CA ALA A 23 25.32 29.38 -6.03
C ALA A 23 23.89 28.92 -5.68
N GLU A 24 23.07 28.68 -6.69
CA GLU A 24 21.76 28.06 -6.47
C GLU A 24 21.99 26.66 -5.90
N ASP A 25 21.20 26.28 -4.90
CA ASP A 25 21.25 24.93 -4.38
C ASP A 25 20.80 23.95 -5.48
N PRO A 26 21.44 22.77 -5.62
CA PRO A 26 21.04 21.78 -6.60
C PRO A 26 19.57 21.41 -6.40
N ARG A 27 18.83 21.25 -7.50
CA ARG A 27 17.39 20.95 -7.46
C ARG A 27 17.10 19.56 -7.99
N VAL A 28 15.99 19.00 -7.55
CA VAL A 28 15.41 17.81 -8.17
C VAL A 28 15.00 18.16 -9.61
N PRO A 29 15.29 17.30 -10.61
CA PRO A 29 14.91 17.56 -12.00
C PRO A 29 13.39 17.54 -12.19
N ASP A 30 12.92 18.20 -13.25
CA ASP A 30 11.51 18.21 -13.63
C ASP A 30 11.14 16.99 -14.48
N TYR A 31 9.86 16.61 -14.45
CA TYR A 31 9.28 15.62 -15.35
C TYR A 31 9.12 16.22 -16.75
N ILE A 32 9.50 15.48 -17.78
CA ILE A 32 9.50 15.96 -19.17
C ILE A 32 8.54 15.18 -20.08
N GLY A 33 7.88 14.15 -19.55
CA GLY A 33 6.88 13.34 -20.24
C GLY A 33 7.47 12.22 -21.09
N THR A 34 6.73 11.11 -21.19
CA THR A 34 7.16 9.87 -21.86
C THR A 34 7.47 10.08 -23.35
N ALA A 35 6.79 11.02 -24.00
CA ALA A 35 7.00 11.33 -25.42
C ALA A 35 8.45 11.75 -25.76
N VAL A 36 9.17 12.38 -24.82
CA VAL A 36 10.56 12.80 -25.06
C VAL A 36 11.51 11.60 -25.14
N CYS A 37 11.16 10.48 -24.50
CA CYS A 37 11.97 9.26 -24.47
C CYS A 37 11.99 8.54 -25.84
N ALA A 38 10.92 8.67 -26.63
CA ALA A 38 10.69 7.90 -27.85
C ALA A 38 11.78 8.10 -28.92
N ASP A 39 12.36 9.31 -29.01
CA ASP A 39 13.37 9.66 -30.02
C ASP A 39 14.69 8.87 -29.84
N CYS A 40 15.02 8.51 -28.59
CA CYS A 40 16.25 7.78 -28.25
C CYS A 40 15.99 6.30 -27.89
N HIS A 41 14.80 5.98 -27.36
CA HIS A 41 14.43 4.67 -26.82
C HIS A 41 13.23 4.07 -27.54
N GLN A 42 13.28 4.02 -28.87
CA GLN A 42 12.15 3.61 -29.71
C GLN A 42 11.61 2.22 -29.36
N GLU A 43 12.47 1.22 -29.17
CA GLU A 43 12.04 -0.16 -28.87
C GLU A 43 11.29 -0.25 -27.54
N ALA A 44 11.81 0.38 -26.49
CA ALA A 44 11.16 0.41 -25.18
C ALA A 44 9.83 1.18 -25.23
N TYR A 45 9.79 2.30 -25.96
CA TYR A 45 8.57 3.08 -26.14
C TYR A 45 7.50 2.29 -26.90
N GLU A 46 7.87 1.59 -27.98
CA GLU A 46 6.95 0.76 -28.76
C GLU A 46 6.43 -0.44 -27.94
N ALA A 47 7.25 -1.02 -27.07
CA ALA A 47 6.81 -2.07 -26.15
C ALA A 47 5.87 -1.54 -25.07
N TRP A 48 6.13 -0.33 -24.54
CA TRP A 48 5.31 0.31 -23.52
C TRP A 48 3.95 0.78 -24.04
N GLN A 49 3.90 1.32 -25.26
CA GLN A 49 2.67 1.82 -25.85
C GLN A 49 1.63 0.69 -26.01
N GLY A 50 0.45 0.89 -25.41
CA GLY A 50 -0.63 -0.10 -25.36
C GLY A 50 -0.45 -1.21 -24.32
N SER A 51 0.61 -1.16 -23.51
CA SER A 51 0.76 -2.03 -22.34
C SER A 51 -0.30 -1.71 -21.27
N HIS A 52 -0.47 -2.63 -20.31
CA HIS A 52 -1.35 -2.35 -19.16
C HIS A 52 -0.86 -1.19 -18.28
N HIS A 53 0.44 -0.85 -18.33
CA HIS A 53 0.98 0.33 -17.63
C HIS A 53 0.60 1.64 -18.33
N ASP A 54 0.73 1.70 -19.66
CA ASP A 54 0.27 2.84 -20.46
C ASP A 54 -1.26 3.05 -20.29
N LEU A 55 -2.02 1.95 -20.34
CA LEU A 55 -3.47 1.98 -20.26
C LEU A 55 -4.03 1.93 -18.83
N ALA A 56 -3.19 2.13 -17.81
CA ALA A 56 -3.61 2.07 -16.41
C ALA A 56 -4.60 3.18 -16.02
N TRP A 57 -4.53 4.33 -16.70
CA TRP A 57 -5.47 5.45 -16.59
C TRP A 57 -5.49 6.19 -17.93
N THR A 58 -6.67 6.39 -18.52
CA THR A 58 -6.81 6.96 -19.87
C THR A 58 -7.96 7.97 -19.96
N PRO A 59 -7.95 8.87 -20.96
CA PRO A 59 -9.07 9.76 -21.24
C PRO A 59 -10.36 8.99 -21.61
N PRO A 60 -11.55 9.56 -21.37
CA PRO A 60 -12.83 8.93 -21.70
C PRO A 60 -13.21 9.18 -23.16
N ASP A 61 -12.41 8.69 -24.09
CA ASP A 61 -12.65 8.80 -25.53
C ASP A 61 -13.09 7.46 -26.14
N ALA A 62 -13.53 7.50 -27.40
CA ALA A 62 -14.05 6.33 -28.11
C ALA A 62 -13.01 5.22 -28.38
N LEU A 63 -11.71 5.48 -28.17
CA LEU A 63 -10.67 4.46 -28.28
C LEU A 63 -10.51 3.70 -26.95
N HIS A 64 -10.75 4.37 -25.82
CA HIS A 64 -10.46 3.85 -24.49
C HIS A 64 -11.70 3.42 -23.71
N VAL A 65 -12.90 3.91 -24.05
CA VAL A 65 -14.16 3.44 -23.46
C VAL A 65 -14.61 2.18 -24.18
N LEU A 66 -14.46 1.03 -23.53
CA LEU A 66 -14.88 -0.28 -24.08
C LEU A 66 -16.26 -0.72 -23.58
N GLY A 67 -16.79 -0.04 -22.56
CA GLY A 67 -18.11 -0.32 -22.01
C GLY A 67 -19.26 0.06 -22.92
N ASP A 68 -20.41 -0.58 -22.73
CA ASP A 68 -21.62 -0.26 -23.48
C ASP A 68 -22.30 1.01 -22.94
N PHE A 69 -22.18 2.11 -23.70
CA PHE A 69 -22.83 3.39 -23.47
C PHE A 69 -23.93 3.69 -24.52
N ASP A 70 -24.48 2.66 -25.18
CA ASP A 70 -25.59 2.77 -26.13
C ASP A 70 -26.95 2.58 -25.42
N ASP A 71 -27.28 3.51 -24.52
CA ASP A 71 -28.49 3.49 -23.68
C ASP A 71 -28.63 2.23 -22.79
N ALA A 72 -27.50 1.68 -22.35
CA ALA A 72 -27.49 0.51 -21.46
C ALA A 72 -28.05 0.85 -20.06
N GLU A 73 -28.74 -0.10 -19.45
CA GLU A 73 -29.25 -0.01 -18.07
C GLU A 73 -28.67 -1.12 -17.19
N PHE A 74 -28.32 -0.76 -15.96
CA PHE A 74 -27.94 -1.70 -14.90
C PHE A 74 -28.77 -1.41 -13.64
N VAL A 75 -29.25 -2.45 -12.96
CA VAL A 75 -30.08 -2.30 -11.76
C VAL A 75 -29.49 -3.12 -10.62
N HIS A 76 -29.21 -2.45 -9.50
CA HIS A 76 -28.69 -3.08 -8.29
C HIS A 76 -29.32 -2.40 -7.06
N ASN A 77 -29.80 -3.19 -6.10
CA ASN A 77 -30.47 -2.74 -4.86
C ASN A 77 -31.54 -1.64 -5.06
N GLY A 78 -32.25 -1.67 -6.19
CA GLY A 78 -33.30 -0.70 -6.52
C GLY A 78 -32.80 0.62 -7.14
N VAL A 79 -31.49 0.83 -7.22
CA VAL A 79 -30.88 1.91 -8.01
C VAL A 79 -30.82 1.47 -9.47
N ARG A 80 -31.29 2.34 -10.37
CA ARG A 80 -31.13 2.17 -11.81
C ARG A 80 -30.03 3.10 -12.30
N THR A 81 -28.96 2.51 -12.80
CA THR A 81 -27.85 3.20 -13.45
C THR A 81 -28.04 3.12 -14.96
N THR A 82 -27.80 4.23 -15.68
CA THR A 82 -27.86 4.26 -17.15
C THR A 82 -26.57 4.81 -17.75
N PHE A 83 -26.14 4.22 -18.87
CA PHE A 83 -24.91 4.56 -19.58
C PHE A 83 -25.27 5.07 -20.97
N THR A 84 -24.91 6.32 -21.26
CA THR A 84 -25.35 7.02 -22.48
C THR A 84 -24.22 7.81 -23.11
N THR A 85 -24.30 8.06 -24.41
CA THR A 85 -23.37 8.96 -25.12
C THR A 85 -24.14 10.12 -25.75
N GLU A 86 -23.72 11.36 -25.49
CA GLU A 86 -24.30 12.57 -26.07
C GLU A 86 -23.21 13.47 -26.63
N ASP A 87 -23.30 13.83 -27.91
CA ASP A 87 -22.32 14.69 -28.59
C ASP A 87 -20.85 14.24 -28.42
N GLY A 88 -20.63 12.92 -28.31
CA GLY A 88 -19.31 12.30 -28.12
C GLY A 88 -18.81 12.29 -26.66
N VAL A 89 -19.64 12.72 -25.71
CA VAL A 89 -19.35 12.65 -24.27
C VAL A 89 -20.10 11.47 -23.65
N PHE A 90 -19.38 10.65 -22.90
CA PHE A 90 -19.94 9.52 -22.15
C PHE A 90 -20.52 10.00 -20.83
N TYR A 91 -21.72 9.51 -20.50
CA TYR A 91 -22.44 9.88 -19.28
C TYR A 91 -22.91 8.65 -18.52
N ILE A 92 -22.78 8.71 -17.20
CA ILE A 92 -23.33 7.75 -16.25
C ILE A 92 -24.40 8.49 -15.43
N THR A 93 -25.62 7.96 -15.40
CA THR A 93 -26.66 8.45 -14.48
C THR A 93 -26.82 7.44 -13.36
N SER A 94 -26.51 7.83 -12.13
CA SER A 94 -26.66 7.00 -10.92
C SER A 94 -26.99 7.88 -9.71
N ASP A 95 -27.26 7.27 -8.57
CA ASP A 95 -27.43 7.97 -7.30
C ASP A 95 -26.14 8.68 -6.86
N GLY A 96 -26.28 9.96 -6.53
CA GLY A 96 -25.19 10.81 -6.08
C GLY A 96 -25.01 10.81 -4.56
N PRO A 97 -24.20 11.74 -4.02
CA PRO A 97 -23.91 11.82 -2.57
C PRO A 97 -25.14 12.16 -1.71
N ASP A 98 -26.23 12.64 -2.31
CA ASP A 98 -27.51 12.89 -1.64
C ASP A 98 -28.55 11.76 -1.87
N GLY A 99 -28.13 10.66 -2.49
CA GLY A 99 -28.98 9.51 -2.85
C GLY A 99 -29.94 9.77 -4.01
N ARG A 100 -29.85 10.93 -4.68
CA ARG A 100 -30.70 11.23 -5.85
C ARG A 100 -29.97 10.88 -7.12
N LEU A 101 -30.72 10.42 -8.12
CA LEU A 101 -30.17 10.19 -9.45
C LEU A 101 -29.66 11.52 -10.05
N GLN A 102 -28.41 11.50 -10.48
CA GLN A 102 -27.72 12.61 -11.13
C GLN A 102 -26.98 12.07 -12.35
N LYS A 103 -26.85 12.90 -13.37
CA LYS A 103 -26.14 12.57 -14.61
C LYS A 103 -24.74 13.15 -14.56
N TYR A 104 -23.73 12.29 -14.64
CA TYR A 104 -22.32 12.64 -14.54
C TYR A 104 -21.62 12.39 -15.87
N PRO A 105 -20.83 13.35 -16.40
CA PRO A 105 -19.88 13.03 -17.45
C PRO A 105 -18.80 12.10 -16.89
N VAL A 106 -18.40 11.11 -17.68
CA VAL A 106 -17.22 10.29 -17.35
C VAL A 106 -15.99 11.18 -17.42
N HIS A 107 -15.22 11.22 -16.33
CA HIS A 107 -13.97 11.99 -16.25
C HIS A 107 -12.80 11.26 -16.92
N SER A 108 -12.69 9.94 -16.72
CA SER A 108 -11.64 9.08 -17.31
C SER A 108 -11.93 7.60 -17.08
N VAL A 109 -11.11 6.74 -17.68
CA VAL A 109 -11.19 5.28 -17.59
C VAL A 109 -9.96 4.75 -16.84
N ALA A 110 -10.18 3.87 -15.87
CA ALA A 110 -9.15 3.18 -15.12
C ALA A 110 -9.08 1.71 -15.54
N GLY A 111 -7.91 1.30 -16.04
CA GLY A 111 -7.64 -0.05 -16.49
C GLY A 111 -8.14 -0.39 -17.90
N ILE A 112 -7.70 -1.56 -18.38
CA ILE A 112 -7.98 -2.08 -19.73
C ILE A 112 -8.37 -3.55 -19.78
N ALA A 113 -8.01 -4.39 -18.80
CA ALA A 113 -8.39 -5.80 -18.73
C ALA A 113 -8.10 -6.38 -17.33
N PRO A 114 -8.88 -7.37 -16.86
CA PRO A 114 -10.08 -7.93 -17.50
C PRO A 114 -11.34 -7.05 -17.33
N LEU A 115 -11.23 -5.94 -16.60
CA LEU A 115 -12.31 -5.00 -16.35
C LEU A 115 -11.89 -3.55 -16.64
N GLN A 116 -12.87 -2.70 -16.93
CA GLN A 116 -12.71 -1.23 -16.89
C GLN A 116 -13.57 -0.64 -15.79
N GLN A 117 -12.95 0.23 -15.00
CA GLN A 117 -13.65 1.08 -14.04
C GLN A 117 -13.70 2.52 -14.55
N TYR A 118 -14.82 3.19 -14.34
CA TYR A 118 -15.01 4.57 -14.79
C TYR A 118 -14.87 5.54 -13.63
N LEU A 119 -14.24 6.68 -13.90
CA LEU A 119 -13.99 7.72 -12.92
C LEU A 119 -14.95 8.88 -13.14
N ILE A 120 -15.52 9.40 -12.06
CA ILE A 120 -16.49 10.49 -12.07
C ILE A 120 -16.01 11.60 -11.13
N GLU A 121 -16.00 12.84 -11.60
CA GLU A 121 -15.76 14.00 -10.74
C GLU A 121 -17.09 14.48 -10.13
N THR A 122 -17.28 14.23 -8.82
CA THR A 122 -18.53 14.60 -8.13
C THR A 122 -18.55 16.07 -7.70
N GLU A 123 -17.37 16.62 -7.43
CA GLU A 123 -17.11 18.01 -7.02
C GLU A 123 -15.71 18.40 -7.54
N PRO A 124 -15.39 19.70 -7.70
CA PRO A 124 -14.08 20.12 -8.19
C PRO A 124 -12.91 19.45 -7.45
N GLY A 125 -12.08 18.70 -8.18
CA GLY A 125 -10.94 17.93 -7.69
C GLY A 125 -11.29 16.58 -7.04
N LYS A 126 -12.57 16.31 -6.74
CA LYS A 126 -13.04 15.10 -6.08
C LYS A 126 -13.43 14.04 -7.12
N ILE A 127 -12.42 13.34 -7.63
CA ILE A 127 -12.57 12.23 -8.57
C ILE A 127 -12.85 10.94 -7.79
N GLN A 128 -13.91 10.23 -8.18
CA GLN A 128 -14.40 9.01 -7.56
C GLN A 128 -14.30 7.82 -8.52
N SER A 129 -13.99 6.64 -7.97
CA SER A 129 -14.05 5.36 -8.67
C SER A 129 -15.46 4.78 -8.59
N PHE A 130 -16.10 4.57 -9.74
CA PHE A 130 -17.48 4.09 -9.80
C PHE A 130 -17.59 2.58 -9.58
N ASP A 131 -18.61 2.11 -8.85
CA ASP A 131 -18.71 0.70 -8.43
C ASP A 131 -19.35 -0.23 -9.46
N VAL A 132 -20.01 0.31 -10.48
CA VAL A 132 -20.46 -0.48 -11.63
C VAL A 132 -19.37 -0.43 -12.70
N VAL A 133 -18.78 -1.59 -12.95
CA VAL A 133 -17.61 -1.76 -13.82
C VAL A 133 -17.96 -2.64 -15.01
N TRP A 134 -17.17 -2.54 -16.07
CA TRP A 134 -17.37 -3.29 -17.31
C TRP A 134 -16.46 -4.52 -17.35
N ASP A 135 -17.06 -5.71 -17.42
CA ASP A 135 -16.36 -6.96 -17.74
C ASP A 135 -16.13 -7.03 -19.25
N ILE A 136 -14.86 -7.03 -19.64
CA ILE A 136 -14.46 -6.96 -21.06
C ILE A 136 -14.63 -8.30 -21.74
N GLU A 137 -14.38 -9.39 -21.03
CA GLU A 137 -14.48 -10.74 -21.59
C GLU A 137 -15.93 -11.13 -21.82
N ARG A 138 -16.82 -10.78 -20.89
CA ARG A 138 -18.27 -11.05 -21.01
C ARG A 138 -19.02 -9.99 -21.79
N GLY A 139 -18.46 -8.79 -21.91
CA GLY A 139 -19.15 -7.64 -22.48
C GLY A 139 -20.39 -7.26 -21.66
N ALA A 140 -20.23 -7.12 -20.34
CA ALA A 140 -21.34 -6.87 -19.43
C ALA A 140 -20.97 -5.98 -18.24
N TRP A 141 -21.95 -5.18 -17.80
CA TRP A 141 -21.86 -4.41 -16.55
C TRP A 141 -22.06 -5.31 -15.33
N TYR A 142 -21.25 -5.10 -14.29
CA TYR A 142 -21.44 -5.73 -12.98
C TYR A 142 -21.07 -4.78 -11.84
N HIS A 143 -21.58 -5.06 -10.64
CA HIS A 143 -21.27 -4.29 -9.44
C HIS A 143 -20.13 -4.97 -8.67
N LEU A 144 -19.13 -4.20 -8.21
CA LEU A 144 -17.98 -4.74 -7.45
C LEU A 144 -18.39 -5.39 -6.12
N TYR A 145 -19.51 -4.97 -5.54
CA TYR A 145 -20.05 -5.49 -4.28
C TYR A 145 -21.49 -5.96 -4.47
N PRO A 146 -21.73 -7.08 -5.15
CA PRO A 146 -23.08 -7.50 -5.53
C PRO A 146 -23.96 -7.92 -4.34
N ASP A 147 -23.35 -8.22 -3.19
CA ASP A 147 -24.03 -8.69 -1.98
C ASP A 147 -24.15 -7.63 -0.88
N GLN A 148 -23.66 -6.40 -1.12
CA GLN A 148 -23.67 -5.32 -0.13
C GLN A 148 -24.73 -4.27 -0.47
N ASP A 149 -25.38 -3.73 0.57
CA ASP A 149 -26.25 -2.57 0.45
C ASP A 149 -25.49 -1.33 0.93
N LEU A 150 -25.07 -0.49 -0.04
CA LEU A 150 -24.22 0.67 0.19
C LEU A 150 -25.00 1.95 -0.17
N PRO A 151 -25.89 2.45 0.70
CA PRO A 151 -26.62 3.68 0.43
C PRO A 151 -25.66 4.88 0.39
N ALA A 152 -26.08 6.00 -0.21
CA ALA A 152 -25.25 7.22 -0.29
C ALA A 152 -24.73 7.78 1.05
N SER A 153 -25.32 7.37 2.17
CA SER A 153 -24.85 7.69 3.53
C SER A 153 -23.75 6.77 4.06
N ASP A 154 -23.37 5.75 3.30
CA ASP A 154 -22.34 4.78 3.65
C ASP A 154 -20.96 5.24 3.14
N GLY A 155 -19.92 5.16 3.98
CA GLY A 155 -18.57 5.54 3.59
C GLY A 155 -18.02 4.75 2.39
N LEU A 156 -18.48 3.51 2.17
CA LEU A 156 -18.06 2.64 1.06
C LEU A 156 -18.84 2.85 -0.23
N HIS A 157 -19.94 3.61 -0.22
CA HIS A 157 -20.64 4.01 -1.43
C HIS A 157 -19.67 4.70 -2.41
N TRP A 158 -19.89 4.58 -3.72
CA TRP A 158 -19.00 5.11 -4.76
C TRP A 158 -18.69 6.62 -4.62
N THR A 159 -19.52 7.40 -3.94
CA THR A 159 -19.27 8.83 -3.64
C THR A 159 -18.54 9.11 -2.32
N GLY A 160 -18.30 8.08 -1.51
CA GLY A 160 -17.69 8.13 -0.19
C GLY A 160 -16.16 8.31 -0.20
N PRO A 161 -15.53 8.41 0.98
CA PRO A 161 -14.08 8.63 1.10
C PRO A 161 -13.22 7.44 0.64
N TYR A 162 -13.74 6.22 0.66
CA TYR A 162 -12.99 5.02 0.25
C TYR A 162 -12.82 4.90 -1.26
N LYS A 163 -13.62 5.65 -2.01
CA LYS A 163 -13.71 5.57 -3.47
C LYS A 163 -12.97 6.69 -4.17
N ASN A 164 -12.39 7.62 -3.40
CA ASN A 164 -11.69 8.76 -3.95
C ASN A 164 -10.42 8.31 -4.67
N TRP A 165 -10.43 8.47 -5.99
CA TRP A 165 -9.37 8.03 -6.88
C TRP A 165 -8.05 8.72 -6.56
N GLY A 166 -8.08 10.04 -6.39
CA GLY A 166 -6.89 10.83 -6.09
C GLY A 166 -6.25 10.48 -4.75
N ALA A 167 -7.04 10.04 -3.79
CA ALA A 167 -6.62 9.68 -2.44
C ALA A 167 -6.11 8.24 -2.34
N ARG A 168 -6.65 7.32 -3.14
CA ARG A 168 -6.47 5.87 -2.94
C ARG A 168 -5.79 5.15 -4.12
N CYS A 169 -5.84 5.71 -5.33
CA CYS A 169 -5.47 5.00 -6.57
C CYS A 169 -4.42 5.75 -7.40
N ALA A 170 -4.53 7.07 -7.52
CA ALA A 170 -3.71 7.87 -8.44
C ALA A 170 -2.20 7.74 -8.20
N GLU A 171 -1.75 7.50 -6.97
CA GLU A 171 -0.33 7.24 -6.66
C GLU A 171 0.23 6.00 -7.41
N CYS A 172 -0.59 5.01 -7.76
CA CYS A 172 -0.14 3.87 -8.56
C CYS A 172 -0.46 3.99 -10.06
N HIS A 173 -1.31 4.94 -10.45
CA HIS A 173 -1.89 5.03 -11.79
C HIS A 173 -1.57 6.34 -12.52
N ALA A 174 -0.72 7.19 -11.94
CA ALA A 174 -0.31 8.46 -12.51
C ALA A 174 1.19 8.70 -12.25
N THR A 175 1.79 9.52 -13.11
CA THR A 175 3.22 9.85 -13.05
C THR A 175 3.41 11.26 -12.49
N GLY A 176 4.31 11.43 -11.52
CA GLY A 176 4.57 12.73 -10.87
C GLY A 176 3.38 13.30 -10.10
N TYR A 177 2.49 12.44 -9.61
CA TYR A 177 1.27 12.77 -8.90
C TYR A 177 1.51 13.44 -7.54
N LYS A 178 0.69 14.44 -7.24
CA LYS A 178 0.55 15.11 -5.95
C LYS A 178 -0.93 15.30 -5.65
N LYS A 179 -1.36 14.91 -4.46
CA LYS A 179 -2.77 14.93 -4.05
C LYS A 179 -3.29 16.33 -3.73
N GLY A 180 -2.53 17.13 -2.98
CA GLY A 180 -2.91 18.50 -2.65
C GLY A 180 -4.24 18.62 -1.90
N TYR A 181 -4.46 17.76 -0.90
CA TYR A 181 -5.67 17.77 -0.07
C TYR A 181 -5.60 18.85 1.02
N ASP A 182 -6.60 19.72 1.09
CA ASP A 182 -6.75 20.68 2.18
C ASP A 182 -7.81 20.19 3.19
N PRO A 183 -7.42 19.77 4.41
CA PRO A 183 -8.36 19.27 5.41
C PRO A 183 -9.32 20.33 5.94
N ALA A 184 -9.02 21.63 5.80
CA ALA A 184 -9.92 22.69 6.29
C ALA A 184 -11.11 22.91 5.34
N THR A 185 -10.89 22.74 4.04
CA THR A 185 -11.92 22.92 3.00
C THR A 185 -12.43 21.59 2.43
N ARG A 186 -11.77 20.46 2.76
CA ARG A 186 -12.00 19.12 2.21
C ARG A 186 -11.90 19.08 0.68
N THR A 187 -11.02 19.90 0.11
CA THR A 187 -10.84 20.02 -1.35
C THR A 187 -9.53 19.38 -1.80
N TYR A 188 -9.49 18.99 -3.07
CA TYR A 188 -8.31 18.41 -3.72
C TYR A 188 -7.84 19.36 -4.82
N THR A 189 -6.54 19.64 -4.84
CA THR A 189 -5.88 20.43 -5.89
C THR A 189 -4.82 19.59 -6.60
N SER A 190 -5.20 18.36 -6.91
CA SER A 190 -4.27 17.33 -7.37
C SER A 190 -3.64 17.70 -8.71
N THR A 191 -2.37 17.30 -8.88
CA THR A 191 -1.60 17.52 -10.10
C THR A 191 -0.80 16.27 -10.45
N GLN A 192 -0.51 16.07 -11.72
CA GLN A 192 0.33 15.00 -12.23
C GLN A 192 1.16 15.51 -13.40
N ALA A 193 2.31 14.90 -13.63
CA ALA A 193 3.09 15.15 -14.84
C ALA A 193 2.48 14.45 -16.06
N GLU A 194 1.96 13.23 -15.87
CA GLU A 194 1.35 12.43 -16.93
C GLU A 194 0.19 11.58 -16.36
N ILE A 195 -0.83 11.34 -17.19
CA ILE A 195 -1.90 10.37 -16.93
C ILE A 195 -1.37 8.98 -17.30
N GLY A 196 -1.59 7.98 -16.43
CA GLY A 196 -1.05 6.63 -16.62
C GLY A 196 0.35 6.45 -16.02
N VAL A 197 0.89 5.25 -16.18
CA VAL A 197 2.22 4.87 -15.71
C VAL A 197 3.21 5.00 -16.87
N GLY A 198 3.82 6.18 -16.98
CA GLY A 198 4.81 6.51 -18.00
C GLY A 198 6.24 6.11 -17.61
N CYS A 199 7.20 6.38 -18.51
CA CYS A 199 8.62 6.06 -18.30
C CYS A 199 9.16 6.62 -16.97
N GLU A 200 8.79 7.86 -16.67
CA GLU A 200 9.30 8.60 -15.52
C GLU A 200 8.70 8.11 -14.18
N ALA A 201 7.65 7.27 -14.20
CA ALA A 201 7.13 6.62 -12.99
C ALA A 201 8.10 5.55 -12.44
N CYS A 202 8.90 4.94 -13.31
CA CYS A 202 9.89 3.91 -12.96
C CYS A 202 11.32 4.47 -12.95
N HIS A 203 11.66 5.35 -13.91
CA HIS A 203 13.02 5.86 -14.07
C HIS A 203 13.30 7.17 -13.30
N GLY A 204 12.24 7.90 -12.93
CA GLY A 204 12.32 9.23 -12.34
C GLY A 204 12.30 10.36 -13.36
N PRO A 205 12.31 11.62 -12.88
CA PRO A 205 12.26 12.81 -13.74
C PRO A 205 13.43 12.87 -14.74
N GLY A 206 13.13 13.04 -16.03
CA GLY A 206 14.07 12.90 -17.13
C GLY A 206 14.84 14.17 -17.51
N GLU A 207 14.56 15.33 -16.92
CA GLU A 207 15.21 16.60 -17.33
C GLU A 207 16.75 16.54 -17.23
N ALA A 208 17.26 16.04 -16.10
CA ALA A 208 18.70 15.91 -15.91
C ALA A 208 19.30 14.84 -16.84
N HIS A 209 18.58 13.75 -17.06
CA HIS A 209 18.97 12.69 -17.99
C HIS A 209 19.10 13.20 -19.43
N VAL A 210 18.13 13.96 -19.92
CA VAL A 210 18.21 14.54 -21.28
C VAL A 210 19.35 15.55 -21.36
N SER A 211 19.53 16.38 -20.33
CA SER A 211 20.67 17.32 -20.28
C SER A 211 22.02 16.59 -20.31
N TRP A 212 22.11 15.39 -19.74
CA TRP A 212 23.29 14.54 -19.74
C TRP A 212 23.48 13.81 -21.08
N ALA A 213 22.43 13.25 -21.65
CA ALA A 213 22.48 12.42 -22.86
C ALA A 213 22.74 13.21 -24.15
N LEU A 214 22.39 14.50 -24.18
CA LEU A 214 22.60 15.35 -25.35
C LEU A 214 24.09 15.62 -25.63
N PRO A 215 24.49 15.89 -26.89
CA PRO A 215 25.89 16.11 -27.24
C PRO A 215 26.55 17.23 -26.43
N GLY A 216 27.62 16.89 -25.71
CA GLY A 216 28.33 17.84 -24.83
C GLY A 216 27.70 17.99 -23.44
N GLY A 217 26.67 17.21 -23.13
CA GLY A 217 26.15 17.03 -21.77
C GLY A 217 27.16 16.29 -20.89
N ASP A 218 27.16 16.64 -19.61
CA ASP A 218 27.91 15.95 -18.56
C ASP A 218 27.07 15.98 -17.28
N TYR A 219 27.35 15.05 -16.36
CA TYR A 219 26.72 15.04 -15.06
C TYR A 219 27.17 16.25 -14.24
N ASP A 220 26.21 17.08 -13.82
CA ASP A 220 26.45 18.25 -12.98
C ASP A 220 25.81 18.08 -11.59
N PRO A 221 26.56 17.55 -10.60
CA PRO A 221 26.08 17.41 -9.21
C PRO A 221 25.85 18.76 -8.52
N THR A 222 26.34 19.87 -9.09
CA THR A 222 26.10 21.21 -8.53
C THR A 222 24.76 21.77 -8.99
N ARG A 223 24.18 21.21 -10.05
CA ARG A 223 22.88 21.58 -10.59
C ARG A 223 21.76 20.65 -10.15
N TRP A 224 22.04 19.34 -10.11
CA TRP A 224 21.02 18.31 -9.88
C TRP A 224 21.20 17.61 -8.54
N ASP A 225 20.10 17.51 -7.78
CA ASP A 225 20.03 16.73 -6.53
C ASP A 225 19.39 15.36 -6.79
N ARG A 226 19.78 14.35 -6.02
CA ARG A 226 19.19 12.99 -5.99
C ARG A 226 19.20 12.20 -7.30
N VAL A 227 20.07 12.54 -8.25
CA VAL A 227 20.27 11.76 -9.48
C VAL A 227 21.62 11.04 -9.48
N GLY A 228 21.68 9.91 -10.18
CA GLY A 228 22.91 9.20 -10.48
C GLY A 228 23.70 9.84 -11.64
N GLU A 229 24.78 9.19 -12.04
CA GLU A 229 25.67 9.67 -13.12
C GLU A 229 24.98 9.79 -14.49
N THR A 230 23.86 9.09 -14.68
CA THR A 230 23.03 9.16 -15.90
C THR A 230 21.94 10.23 -15.82
N GLY A 231 21.87 11.00 -14.74
CA GLY A 231 20.85 12.03 -14.55
C GLY A 231 19.45 11.52 -14.21
N LEU A 232 19.30 10.22 -13.90
CA LEU A 232 18.05 9.62 -13.40
C LEU A 232 18.11 9.37 -11.90
N THR A 233 16.95 9.31 -11.23
CA THR A 233 16.87 9.03 -9.79
C THR A 233 16.89 7.54 -9.48
N MET A 234 16.41 6.70 -10.42
CA MET A 234 16.42 5.25 -10.30
C MET A 234 17.63 4.62 -11.01
N ASP A 235 18.33 3.73 -10.31
CA ASP A 235 19.42 2.91 -10.87
C ASP A 235 19.04 1.42 -10.81
N PHE A 236 18.57 0.88 -11.93
CA PHE A 236 18.26 -0.55 -12.07
C PHE A 236 19.52 -1.43 -12.04
N ALA A 237 20.72 -0.88 -12.24
CA ALA A 237 21.97 -1.64 -12.13
C ALA A 237 22.44 -1.82 -10.68
N ALA A 238 21.79 -1.17 -9.71
CA ALA A 238 22.10 -1.32 -8.28
C ALA A 238 21.78 -2.72 -7.72
N GLY A 239 21.04 -3.54 -8.47
CA GLY A 239 20.74 -4.94 -8.18
C GLY A 239 19.25 -5.23 -7.97
N ALA A 240 18.91 -6.51 -7.86
CA ALA A 240 17.53 -7.00 -7.79
C ALA A 240 16.69 -6.29 -6.72
N GLU A 241 17.24 -6.02 -5.54
CA GLU A 241 16.49 -5.38 -4.45
C GLU A 241 16.01 -3.97 -4.82
N ALA A 242 16.82 -3.18 -5.54
CA ALA A 242 16.42 -1.85 -5.98
C ALA A 242 15.27 -1.93 -7.01
N GLU A 243 15.37 -2.85 -7.96
CA GLU A 243 14.32 -3.10 -8.95
C GLU A 243 13.01 -3.56 -8.29
N ILE A 244 13.09 -4.55 -7.40
CA ILE A 244 11.93 -5.11 -6.70
C ILE A 244 11.22 -4.00 -5.91
N GLN A 245 11.97 -3.15 -5.20
CA GLN A 245 11.39 -2.04 -4.44
C GLN A 245 10.71 -1.01 -5.34
N GLN A 246 11.28 -0.72 -6.52
CA GLN A 246 10.66 0.16 -7.50
C GLN A 246 9.33 -0.40 -8.03
N CYS A 247 9.24 -1.71 -8.29
CA CYS A 247 8.00 -2.37 -8.68
C CYS A 247 6.98 -2.42 -7.51
N ALA A 248 7.48 -2.72 -6.31
CA ALA A 248 6.68 -2.83 -5.09
C ALA A 248 6.00 -1.51 -4.71
N ALA A 249 6.53 -0.38 -5.16
CA ALA A 249 5.92 0.93 -4.99
C ALA A 249 4.50 1.00 -5.55
N CYS A 250 4.09 0.12 -6.46
CA CYS A 250 2.69 -0.02 -6.89
C CYS A 250 2.13 -1.42 -6.60
N HIS A 251 2.93 -2.47 -6.80
CA HIS A 251 2.51 -3.88 -6.68
C HIS A 251 2.51 -4.42 -5.24
N SER A 252 2.00 -3.63 -4.29
CA SER A 252 1.90 -4.00 -2.89
C SER A 252 0.76 -3.28 -2.17
N ARG A 253 0.15 -3.95 -1.19
CA ARG A 253 -0.76 -3.30 -0.23
C ARG A 253 0.05 -2.64 0.87
N ARG A 254 -0.03 -1.31 0.92
CA ARG A 254 0.85 -0.48 1.71
C ARG A 254 0.16 0.80 2.19
N GLU A 255 0.79 1.45 3.15
CA GLU A 255 0.47 2.82 3.54
C GLU A 255 1.59 3.76 3.10
N ALA A 256 1.26 4.77 2.28
CA ALA A 256 2.18 5.82 1.87
C ALA A 256 2.49 6.81 3.00
N PHE A 257 3.73 7.31 3.05
CA PHE A 257 4.15 8.33 4.02
C PHE A 257 4.04 9.76 3.48
N GLU A 258 3.81 9.92 2.19
CA GLU A 258 3.76 11.21 1.50
C GLU A 258 2.43 11.38 0.76
N GLU A 259 2.23 12.54 0.17
CA GLU A 259 0.97 12.95 -0.47
C GLU A 259 1.00 12.80 -2.01
N GLY A 260 1.76 11.83 -2.52
CA GLY A 260 1.98 11.66 -3.96
C GLY A 260 3.04 10.61 -4.26
N ASN A 261 3.47 10.52 -5.52
CA ASN A 261 4.53 9.57 -5.88
C ASN A 261 5.83 9.95 -5.15
N PRO A 262 6.48 9.01 -4.44
CA PRO A 262 7.86 9.20 -4.06
C PRO A 262 8.72 9.28 -5.32
N LEU A 263 9.87 9.96 -5.24
CA LEU A 263 10.84 9.92 -6.33
C LEU A 263 11.26 8.47 -6.61
N PRO A 264 11.23 8.00 -7.87
CA PRO A 264 11.71 6.66 -8.20
C PRO A 264 13.14 6.42 -7.70
N GLY A 265 13.41 5.22 -7.19
CA GLY A 265 14.64 4.89 -6.46
C GLY A 265 14.62 5.23 -4.96
N THR A 266 13.57 5.87 -4.44
CA THR A 266 13.39 6.00 -2.99
C THR A 266 13.23 4.59 -2.37
N PRO A 267 14.03 4.23 -1.35
CA PRO A 267 13.89 2.94 -0.69
C PRO A 267 12.46 2.70 -0.22
N TYR A 268 11.94 1.50 -0.45
CA TYR A 268 10.52 1.19 -0.24
C TYR A 268 10.07 1.52 1.19
N HIS A 269 10.87 1.16 2.20
CA HIS A 269 10.55 1.42 3.61
C HIS A 269 10.80 2.86 4.09
N ASP A 270 11.27 3.74 3.19
CA ASP A 270 11.34 5.19 3.38
C ASP A 270 10.13 5.93 2.81
N ALA A 271 9.39 5.31 1.89
CA ALA A 271 8.17 5.83 1.31
C ALA A 271 6.89 5.15 1.84
N TYR A 272 7.00 3.88 2.25
CA TYR A 272 5.86 3.01 2.51
C TYR A 272 6.00 2.13 3.76
N ARG A 273 4.86 1.85 4.39
CA ARG A 273 4.69 0.74 5.33
C ARG A 273 3.92 -0.39 4.65
N LEU A 274 4.58 -1.54 4.45
CA LEU A 274 3.96 -2.74 3.90
C LEU A 274 2.90 -3.33 4.86
N SER A 275 1.79 -3.84 4.32
CA SER A 275 0.88 -4.68 5.07
C SER A 275 1.51 -6.05 5.34
N LEU A 276 1.65 -6.39 6.62
CA LEU A 276 2.11 -7.71 7.08
C LEU A 276 1.04 -8.80 6.82
N LEU A 277 1.33 -10.06 7.20
CA LEU A 277 0.47 -11.24 6.98
C LEU A 277 -0.74 -11.29 7.93
N ARG A 278 -1.49 -10.19 7.99
CA ARG A 278 -2.62 -9.96 8.87
C ARG A 278 -3.82 -10.82 8.47
N ASP A 279 -4.63 -11.16 9.47
CA ASP A 279 -5.92 -11.79 9.25
C ASP A 279 -6.85 -10.89 8.44
N GLY A 280 -7.68 -11.49 7.58
CA GLY A 280 -8.51 -10.77 6.60
C GLY A 280 -7.75 -10.14 5.43
N MET A 281 -6.43 -10.32 5.32
CA MET A 281 -5.62 -9.89 4.16
C MET A 281 -4.84 -11.04 3.54
N TYR A 282 -4.37 -11.95 4.39
CA TYR A 282 -3.65 -13.17 3.99
C TYR A 282 -4.25 -14.40 4.68
N HIS A 283 -4.20 -15.54 3.98
CA HIS A 283 -4.39 -16.84 4.62
C HIS A 283 -3.30 -17.08 5.69
N PRO A 284 -3.54 -17.98 6.67
CA PRO A 284 -2.57 -18.24 7.73
C PRO A 284 -1.19 -18.66 7.24
N ASP A 285 -1.10 -19.29 6.07
CA ASP A 285 0.15 -19.68 5.45
C ASP A 285 0.83 -18.58 4.63
N GLY A 286 0.27 -17.37 4.63
CA GLY A 286 0.82 -16.21 3.95
C GLY A 286 0.48 -16.15 2.46
N GLN A 287 -0.40 -17.05 1.97
CA GLN A 287 -1.01 -16.87 0.65
C GLN A 287 -1.93 -15.66 0.65
N ILE A 288 -2.00 -15.02 -0.51
CA ILE A 288 -2.95 -13.96 -0.83
C ILE A 288 -4.41 -14.35 -0.48
N LEU A 289 -5.16 -13.44 0.15
CA LEU A 289 -6.61 -13.57 0.40
C LEU A 289 -7.39 -12.37 -0.16
N GLU A 290 -7.04 -11.15 0.26
CA GLU A 290 -7.61 -9.88 -0.25
C GLU A 290 -6.55 -9.10 -1.05
N GLU A 291 -6.88 -7.92 -1.59
CA GLU A 291 -6.06 -7.13 -2.52
C GLU A 291 -4.70 -6.68 -1.94
N VAL A 292 -3.81 -7.66 -1.75
CA VAL A 292 -2.47 -7.52 -1.17
C VAL A 292 -1.36 -7.45 -2.22
N TYR A 293 -1.75 -7.67 -3.48
CA TYR A 293 -0.86 -7.70 -4.64
C TYR A 293 0.26 -8.75 -4.45
N VAL A 294 1.42 -8.55 -5.07
CA VAL A 294 2.43 -9.62 -5.16
C VAL A 294 3.61 -9.45 -4.19
N TYR A 295 4.01 -8.22 -3.83
CA TYR A 295 5.26 -7.99 -3.09
C TYR A 295 5.32 -8.74 -1.75
N GLY A 296 4.27 -8.68 -0.93
CA GLY A 296 4.24 -9.38 0.35
C GLY A 296 4.31 -10.91 0.22
N SER A 297 3.77 -11.47 -0.87
CA SER A 297 3.95 -12.89 -1.20
C SER A 297 5.36 -13.20 -1.73
N PHE A 298 5.92 -12.30 -2.54
CA PHE A 298 7.23 -12.47 -3.17
C PHE A 298 8.37 -12.50 -2.16
N ILE A 299 8.38 -11.59 -1.18
CA ILE A 299 9.44 -11.55 -0.16
C ILE A 299 9.38 -12.73 0.85
N GLN A 300 8.34 -13.57 0.78
CA GLN A 300 8.31 -14.86 1.48
C GLN A 300 9.04 -15.96 0.71
N SER A 301 9.28 -15.78 -0.59
CA SER A 301 9.75 -16.82 -1.49
C SER A 301 11.26 -17.07 -1.34
N LYS A 302 11.67 -18.28 -1.75
CA LYS A 302 13.09 -18.61 -1.90
C LYS A 302 13.74 -17.88 -3.08
N MET A 303 12.95 -17.47 -4.07
CA MET A 303 13.43 -16.72 -5.24
C MET A 303 13.90 -15.33 -4.82
N TYR A 304 13.08 -14.61 -4.03
CA TYR A 304 13.48 -13.34 -3.42
C TYR A 304 14.78 -13.49 -2.60
N ALA A 305 14.84 -14.50 -1.72
CA ALA A 305 16.03 -14.75 -0.90
C ALA A 305 17.29 -15.10 -1.72
N ALA A 306 17.12 -15.60 -2.95
CA ALA A 306 18.21 -15.93 -3.87
C ALA A 306 18.61 -14.75 -4.78
N GLY A 307 17.87 -13.63 -4.75
CA GLY A 307 18.14 -12.44 -5.56
C GLY A 307 17.48 -12.45 -6.95
N VAL A 308 16.44 -13.26 -7.17
CA VAL A 308 15.61 -13.19 -8.39
C VAL A 308 14.82 -11.87 -8.37
N ALA A 309 14.82 -11.15 -9.50
CA ALA A 309 14.12 -9.89 -9.70
C ALA A 309 12.81 -10.09 -10.47
N CYS A 310 12.04 -9.00 -10.65
CA CYS A 310 10.79 -9.05 -11.40
C CYS A 310 11.08 -9.26 -12.90
N THR A 311 12.14 -8.65 -13.41
CA THR A 311 12.54 -8.68 -14.83
C THR A 311 13.12 -10.01 -15.29
N ASP A 312 13.46 -10.92 -14.37
CA ASP A 312 13.81 -12.31 -14.70
C ASP A 312 12.60 -13.09 -15.27
N CYS A 313 11.38 -12.59 -15.03
CA CYS A 313 10.13 -13.20 -15.47
C CYS A 313 9.24 -12.28 -16.32
N HIS A 314 9.37 -10.97 -16.16
CA HIS A 314 8.54 -9.97 -16.82
C HIS A 314 9.37 -9.04 -17.70
N ASP A 315 8.86 -8.69 -18.87
CA ASP A 315 9.38 -7.56 -19.63
C ASP A 315 8.78 -6.26 -19.04
N ALA A 316 9.65 -5.38 -18.53
CA ALA A 316 9.22 -4.20 -17.78
C ALA A 316 8.49 -3.16 -18.64
N HIS A 317 8.76 -3.10 -19.95
CA HIS A 317 8.19 -2.10 -20.84
C HIS A 317 6.81 -2.54 -21.33
N SER A 318 6.69 -3.77 -21.85
CA SER A 318 5.41 -4.33 -22.29
C SER A 318 4.49 -4.76 -21.16
N ALA A 319 5.01 -4.88 -19.94
CA ALA A 319 4.34 -5.47 -18.77
C ALA A 319 3.88 -6.92 -19.00
N GLN A 320 4.42 -7.60 -20.02
CA GLN A 320 4.12 -9.00 -20.33
C GLN A 320 5.12 -9.94 -19.66
N ARG A 321 4.76 -11.22 -19.60
CA ARG A 321 5.72 -12.27 -19.23
C ARG A 321 6.67 -12.50 -20.40
N LEU A 322 7.92 -12.88 -20.10
CA LEU A 322 8.90 -13.22 -21.15
C LEU A 322 8.43 -14.40 -22.02
N THR A 323 7.66 -15.31 -21.44
CA THR A 323 6.97 -16.41 -22.13
C THR A 323 5.74 -16.84 -21.33
N GLU A 324 4.75 -17.41 -22.03
CA GLU A 324 3.49 -17.91 -21.46
C GLU A 324 3.56 -19.38 -21.01
N THR A 325 4.63 -20.08 -21.39
CA THR A 325 4.84 -21.52 -21.16
C THR A 325 5.63 -21.80 -19.88
N ASN A 326 5.80 -23.09 -19.56
CA ASN A 326 6.69 -23.56 -18.49
C ASN A 326 8.16 -23.14 -18.69
N ASP A 327 8.56 -22.69 -19.88
CA ASP A 327 9.91 -22.17 -20.16
C ASP A 327 10.29 -21.02 -19.23
N LEU A 328 9.29 -20.25 -18.74
CA LEU A 328 9.49 -19.20 -17.74
C LEU A 328 10.10 -19.73 -16.43
N CYS A 329 9.75 -20.95 -16.06
CA CYS A 329 10.27 -21.62 -14.87
C CYS A 329 11.51 -22.46 -15.20
N THR A 330 11.49 -23.19 -16.32
CA THR A 330 12.54 -24.15 -16.67
C THR A 330 13.82 -23.51 -17.20
N GLN A 331 13.80 -22.21 -17.54
CA GLN A 331 15.04 -21.43 -17.76
C GLN A 331 16.02 -21.52 -16.57
N CYS A 332 15.50 -21.71 -15.35
CA CYS A 332 16.29 -21.94 -14.14
C CYS A 332 16.10 -23.35 -13.59
N HIS A 333 14.86 -23.86 -13.58
CA HIS A 333 14.50 -25.17 -13.04
C HIS A 333 14.57 -26.25 -14.12
N SER A 334 15.79 -26.59 -14.51
CA SER A 334 16.08 -27.67 -15.47
C SER A 334 17.38 -28.41 -15.14
N THR A 335 17.73 -29.41 -15.93
CA THR A 335 19.03 -30.10 -15.83
C THR A 335 20.20 -29.20 -16.24
N ALA A 336 19.95 -28.15 -17.03
CA ALA A 336 20.96 -27.15 -17.38
C ALA A 336 21.19 -26.14 -16.25
N GLY A 337 20.13 -25.80 -15.50
CA GLY A 337 20.16 -24.79 -14.45
C GLY A 337 20.34 -23.38 -14.99
N ASN A 338 20.65 -22.43 -14.10
CA ASN A 338 21.04 -21.07 -14.46
C ASN A 338 22.37 -20.71 -13.74
N PRO A 339 23.43 -20.29 -14.47
CA PRO A 339 24.71 -19.91 -13.89
C PRO A 339 24.65 -18.80 -12.83
N GLU A 340 23.66 -17.91 -12.90
CA GLU A 340 23.45 -16.85 -11.91
C GLU A 340 22.96 -17.39 -10.56
N PHE A 341 22.31 -18.56 -10.59
CA PHE A 341 21.77 -19.24 -9.41
C PHE A 341 22.39 -20.66 -9.25
N PRO A 342 23.70 -20.76 -8.95
CA PRO A 342 24.43 -22.03 -8.99
C PRO A 342 24.04 -23.02 -7.87
N THR A 343 23.25 -22.59 -6.90
CA THR A 343 22.73 -23.42 -5.80
C THR A 343 21.44 -24.17 -6.16
N LEU A 344 20.88 -23.92 -7.35
CA LEU A 344 19.68 -24.59 -7.81
C LEU A 344 19.89 -26.10 -7.94
N ARG A 345 18.89 -26.86 -7.53
CA ARG A 345 18.85 -28.29 -7.76
C ARG A 345 18.55 -28.54 -9.25
N LEU A 346 19.50 -29.16 -9.94
CA LEU A 346 19.35 -29.59 -11.33
C LEU A 346 18.46 -30.84 -11.39
N ALA A 347 17.37 -30.77 -12.15
CA ALA A 347 16.47 -31.88 -12.42
C ALA A 347 15.57 -31.57 -13.63
N GLU A 348 14.94 -32.58 -14.20
CA GLU A 348 13.84 -32.39 -15.15
C GLU A 348 12.54 -32.19 -14.35
N TYR A 349 12.02 -30.96 -14.33
CA TYR A 349 10.82 -30.59 -13.58
C TYR A 349 9.55 -30.59 -14.45
N ASP A 350 9.67 -30.20 -15.72
CA ASP A 350 8.55 -30.21 -16.69
C ASP A 350 8.42 -31.59 -17.35
N ASP A 351 8.19 -32.61 -16.52
CA ASP A 351 8.00 -34.01 -16.95
C ASP A 351 6.74 -34.60 -16.28
N PRO A 352 5.97 -35.47 -16.96
CA PRO A 352 4.81 -36.13 -16.37
C PRO A 352 5.08 -36.93 -15.11
N SER A 353 6.33 -37.34 -14.85
CA SER A 353 6.72 -37.97 -13.60
C SER A 353 6.85 -36.99 -12.41
N HIS A 354 6.89 -35.68 -12.68
CA HIS A 354 6.88 -34.63 -11.67
C HIS A 354 5.47 -34.03 -11.49
N HIS A 355 4.85 -33.56 -12.57
CA HIS A 355 3.55 -32.89 -12.47
C HIS A 355 2.37 -33.88 -12.50
N PHE A 356 2.55 -35.09 -13.04
CA PHE A 356 1.53 -36.16 -13.10
C PHE A 356 0.19 -35.77 -13.75
N HIS A 357 0.26 -34.89 -14.74
CA HIS A 357 -0.86 -34.49 -15.58
C HIS A 357 -0.54 -34.84 -17.04
N GLU A 358 -1.53 -34.73 -17.92
CA GLU A 358 -1.29 -34.86 -19.36
C GLU A 358 -0.43 -33.70 -19.85
N VAL A 359 0.59 -33.99 -20.67
CA VAL A 359 1.48 -32.97 -21.24
C VAL A 359 0.67 -31.94 -22.02
N GLY A 360 0.91 -30.66 -21.77
CA GLY A 360 0.20 -29.55 -22.41
C GLY A 360 -1.19 -29.25 -21.83
N SER A 361 -1.63 -29.98 -20.80
CA SER A 361 -2.83 -29.60 -20.04
C SER A 361 -2.58 -28.42 -19.09
N GLU A 362 -3.63 -27.75 -18.65
CA GLU A 362 -3.55 -26.67 -17.64
C GLU A 362 -2.92 -27.18 -16.33
N GLY A 363 -3.24 -28.41 -15.91
CA GLY A 363 -2.64 -29.04 -14.72
C GLY A 363 -1.15 -29.38 -14.87
N ALA A 364 -0.60 -29.38 -16.09
CA ALA A 364 0.83 -29.56 -16.33
C ALA A 364 1.62 -28.25 -16.26
N GLN A 365 0.96 -27.09 -16.16
CA GLN A 365 1.66 -25.81 -16.04
C GLN A 365 2.21 -25.63 -14.61
N CYS A 366 3.47 -25.23 -14.49
CA CYS A 366 4.14 -24.95 -13.22
C CYS A 366 3.35 -23.94 -12.38
N LYS A 367 2.89 -22.86 -13.03
CA LYS A 367 2.12 -21.77 -12.41
C LYS A 367 0.82 -22.26 -11.76
N SER A 368 0.19 -23.29 -12.30
CA SER A 368 -1.13 -23.76 -11.83
C SER A 368 -1.03 -24.51 -10.49
N CYS A 369 0.15 -25.05 -10.14
CA CYS A 369 0.40 -25.64 -8.83
C CYS A 369 1.17 -24.72 -7.88
N HIS A 370 2.15 -23.97 -8.40
CA HIS A 370 3.10 -23.22 -7.57
C HIS A 370 2.75 -21.74 -7.38
N MET A 371 1.85 -21.20 -8.22
CA MET A 371 1.40 -19.80 -8.20
C MET A 371 -0.13 -19.75 -8.27
N ILE A 372 -0.76 -20.15 -7.16
CA ILE A 372 -2.21 -20.25 -7.05
C ILE A 372 -2.87 -18.90 -7.34
N GLU A 373 -3.98 -18.94 -8.05
CA GLU A 373 -4.72 -17.76 -8.52
C GLU A 373 -5.93 -17.46 -7.63
N ARG A 374 -6.17 -16.19 -7.32
CA ARG A 374 -7.35 -15.71 -6.61
C ARG A 374 -7.94 -14.51 -7.36
N ASP A 375 -9.26 -14.49 -7.46
CA ASP A 375 -9.97 -13.39 -8.13
C ASP A 375 -10.05 -12.18 -7.20
N TYR A 376 -9.72 -11.03 -7.77
CA TYR A 376 -9.93 -9.71 -7.18
C TYR A 376 -10.97 -8.94 -7.96
N MET A 377 -11.63 -7.99 -7.30
CA MET A 377 -12.67 -7.17 -7.94
C MET A 377 -13.73 -8.00 -8.70
N GLY A 378 -13.96 -9.24 -8.25
CA GLY A 378 -14.87 -10.21 -8.85
C GLY A 378 -14.32 -11.07 -10.00
N ILE A 379 -13.41 -10.54 -10.85
CA ILE A 379 -12.96 -11.23 -12.09
C ILE A 379 -11.47 -11.05 -12.43
N ASP A 380 -10.70 -10.27 -11.67
CA ASP A 380 -9.27 -10.07 -11.90
C ASP A 380 -8.44 -11.16 -11.22
N GLY A 381 -8.20 -12.23 -11.96
CA GLY A 381 -7.41 -13.38 -11.51
C GLY A 381 -5.93 -13.00 -11.31
N ARG A 382 -5.44 -13.11 -10.07
CA ARG A 382 -4.06 -12.80 -9.73
C ARG A 382 -3.37 -13.94 -9.01
N ARG A 383 -2.13 -14.19 -9.42
CA ARG A 383 -1.32 -15.31 -8.94
C ARG A 383 -0.45 -14.92 -7.75
N ASP A 384 -0.42 -15.80 -6.75
CA ASP A 384 0.47 -15.70 -5.60
C ASP A 384 1.94 -15.90 -6.01
N HIS A 385 2.83 -15.00 -5.55
CA HIS A 385 4.25 -14.99 -5.90
C HIS A 385 5.14 -15.56 -4.78
N SER A 386 4.59 -16.37 -3.87
CA SER A 386 5.40 -17.10 -2.90
C SER A 386 5.98 -18.42 -3.43
N PHE A 387 5.58 -18.85 -4.64
CA PHE A 387 6.11 -20.00 -5.40
C PHE A 387 6.16 -21.31 -4.59
N ARG A 388 5.06 -21.66 -3.92
CA ARG A 388 5.05 -22.71 -2.90
C ARG A 388 5.00 -24.11 -3.50
N VAL A 389 5.62 -25.06 -2.81
CA VAL A 389 5.33 -26.48 -3.03
C VAL A 389 3.91 -26.76 -2.50
N PRO A 390 3.01 -27.41 -3.28
CA PRO A 390 1.65 -27.69 -2.84
C PRO A 390 1.60 -28.46 -1.51
N ARG A 391 0.81 -27.95 -0.56
CA ARG A 391 0.61 -28.51 0.79
C ARG A 391 -0.88 -28.63 1.16
N PRO A 392 -1.66 -29.52 0.51
CA PRO A 392 -3.06 -29.77 0.90
C PRO A 392 -3.21 -30.23 2.35
N ASP A 393 -2.18 -30.79 2.96
CA ASP A 393 -2.16 -31.13 4.39
C ASP A 393 -2.28 -29.89 5.29
N LEU A 394 -1.79 -28.71 4.87
CA LEU A 394 -1.98 -27.47 5.62
C LEU A 394 -3.44 -26.97 5.53
N THR A 395 -4.15 -27.25 4.44
CA THR A 395 -5.58 -26.89 4.32
C THR A 395 -6.40 -27.55 5.41
N VAL A 396 -6.14 -28.83 5.72
CA VAL A 396 -6.84 -29.60 6.75
C VAL A 396 -6.71 -28.95 8.12
N GLU A 397 -5.53 -28.40 8.43
CA GLU A 397 -5.26 -27.83 9.76
C GLU A 397 -5.60 -26.34 9.89
N THR A 398 -5.49 -25.59 8.80
CA THR A 398 -5.51 -24.11 8.84
C THR A 398 -6.69 -23.49 8.08
N GLY A 399 -7.37 -24.26 7.23
CA GLY A 399 -8.38 -23.76 6.30
C GLY A 399 -7.80 -22.95 5.13
N ALA A 400 -6.48 -22.77 5.03
CA ALA A 400 -5.85 -22.14 3.87
C ALA A 400 -6.12 -22.97 2.60
N PRO A 401 -6.36 -22.34 1.45
CA PRO A 401 -6.71 -23.07 0.25
C PRO A 401 -5.46 -23.72 -0.39
N ASN A 402 -5.65 -24.64 -1.32
CA ASN A 402 -4.55 -25.31 -2.02
C ASN A 402 -4.86 -25.52 -3.51
N ALA A 403 -3.80 -25.48 -4.33
CA ALA A 403 -3.88 -25.60 -5.78
C ALA A 403 -4.64 -26.84 -6.27
N CYS A 404 -4.48 -27.97 -5.56
CA CYS A 404 -5.08 -29.23 -5.99
C CYS A 404 -6.61 -29.17 -5.92
N ASN A 405 -7.15 -28.61 -4.84
CA ASN A 405 -8.59 -28.53 -4.62
C ASN A 405 -9.29 -27.44 -5.44
N ASP A 406 -8.56 -26.52 -6.06
CA ASP A 406 -9.12 -25.55 -7.01
C ASP A 406 -9.63 -26.26 -8.29
N CYS A 407 -8.99 -27.38 -8.69
CA CYS A 407 -9.43 -28.21 -9.82
C CYS A 407 -10.14 -29.50 -9.37
N HIS A 408 -9.67 -30.15 -8.31
CA HIS A 408 -10.20 -31.42 -7.79
C HIS A 408 -11.24 -31.20 -6.68
N THR A 409 -12.31 -30.50 -7.02
CA THR A 409 -13.39 -30.12 -6.07
C THR A 409 -14.19 -31.33 -5.56
N ASP A 410 -14.11 -32.47 -6.22
CA ASP A 410 -14.74 -33.74 -5.84
C ASP A 410 -13.95 -34.51 -4.76
N ARG A 411 -12.77 -34.02 -4.36
CA ARG A 411 -11.86 -34.69 -3.43
C ARG A 411 -11.58 -33.82 -2.22
N SER A 412 -11.39 -34.46 -1.08
CA SER A 412 -11.00 -33.73 0.14
C SER A 412 -9.50 -33.42 0.14
N ALA A 413 -9.11 -32.40 0.91
CA ALA A 413 -7.71 -32.03 1.07
C ALA A 413 -6.86 -33.16 1.65
N GLU A 414 -7.42 -33.99 2.54
CA GLU A 414 -6.74 -35.18 3.09
C GLU A 414 -6.42 -36.20 1.99
N LYS A 415 -7.33 -36.40 1.04
CA LYS A 415 -7.09 -37.31 -0.09
C LYS A 415 -6.00 -36.75 -1.01
N MET A 416 -5.96 -35.43 -1.23
CA MET A 416 -4.91 -34.79 -2.02
C MET A 416 -3.54 -34.86 -1.32
N ALA A 417 -3.52 -34.65 0.00
CA ALA A 417 -2.31 -34.82 0.81
C ALA A 417 -1.76 -36.25 0.73
N ALA A 418 -2.63 -37.26 0.87
CA ALA A 418 -2.24 -38.67 0.78
C ALA A 418 -1.71 -39.05 -0.62
N GLU A 419 -2.29 -38.49 -1.68
CA GLU A 419 -1.81 -38.71 -3.05
C GLU A 419 -0.40 -38.13 -3.25
N LEU A 420 -0.16 -36.90 -2.77
CA LEU A 420 1.18 -36.28 -2.83
C LEU A 420 2.20 -37.02 -1.95
N GLU A 421 1.78 -37.58 -0.82
CA GLU A 421 2.63 -38.44 0.00
C GLU A 421 3.04 -39.71 -0.75
N ALA A 422 2.09 -40.37 -1.42
CA ALA A 422 2.36 -41.57 -2.21
C ALA A 422 3.27 -41.29 -3.42
N ARG A 423 3.09 -40.16 -4.10
CA ARG A 423 3.89 -39.75 -5.28
C ARG A 423 5.28 -39.25 -4.92
N PHE A 424 5.42 -38.60 -3.79
CA PHE A 424 6.69 -38.02 -3.33
C PHE A 424 7.05 -38.49 -1.91
N PRO A 425 7.29 -39.78 -1.63
CA PRO A 425 7.43 -40.30 -0.26
C PRO A 425 8.55 -39.66 0.55
N ASP A 426 9.62 -39.20 -0.10
CA ASP A 426 10.81 -38.62 0.55
C ASP A 426 10.82 -37.07 0.55
N SER A 427 9.68 -36.42 0.31
CA SER A 427 9.62 -34.95 0.27
C SER A 427 9.95 -34.33 1.64
N ILE A 428 10.98 -33.49 1.66
CA ILE A 428 11.37 -32.67 2.82
C ILE A 428 10.45 -31.46 3.04
N HIS A 429 9.51 -31.22 2.11
CA HIS A 429 8.61 -30.08 2.18
C HIS A 429 7.38 -30.36 3.04
N ARG A 430 7.20 -31.59 3.52
CA ARG A 430 6.17 -31.96 4.50
C ARG A 430 6.75 -31.85 5.91
N GLY A 431 6.08 -31.09 6.77
CA GLY A 431 6.55 -30.81 8.12
C GLY A 431 5.92 -29.55 8.72
N PRO A 432 6.40 -29.14 9.91
CA PRO A 432 5.92 -27.95 10.58
C PRO A 432 6.00 -26.71 9.69
N HIS A 433 4.98 -25.86 9.76
CA HIS A 433 4.92 -24.62 8.99
C HIS A 433 4.36 -23.50 9.89
N PHE A 434 4.80 -22.25 9.68
CA PHE A 434 4.34 -21.11 10.48
C PHE A 434 2.82 -20.93 10.43
N ALA A 435 2.18 -21.37 9.34
CA ALA A 435 0.73 -21.36 9.16
C ALA A 435 -0.04 -22.00 10.31
N GLN A 436 0.47 -23.10 10.85
CA GLN A 436 -0.19 -23.83 11.94
C GLN A 436 -0.23 -22.96 13.22
N VAL A 437 0.83 -22.19 13.45
CA VAL A 437 0.90 -21.24 14.56
C VAL A 437 0.00 -20.03 14.30
N PHE A 438 0.03 -19.46 13.09
CA PHE A 438 -0.80 -18.30 12.74
C PHE A 438 -2.30 -18.63 12.81
N ALA A 439 -2.72 -19.77 12.27
CA ALA A 439 -4.12 -20.21 12.33
C ALA A 439 -4.60 -20.37 13.78
N ARG A 440 -3.78 -20.99 14.64
CA ARG A 440 -4.08 -21.12 16.08
C ARG A 440 -4.06 -19.79 16.81
N ALA A 441 -3.12 -18.91 16.48
CA ALA A 441 -2.99 -17.59 17.08
C ALA A 441 -4.19 -16.69 16.78
N ARG A 442 -4.79 -16.79 15.58
CA ARG A 442 -6.00 -16.04 15.21
C ARG A 442 -7.22 -16.43 16.05
N ILE A 443 -7.29 -17.68 16.52
CA ILE A 443 -8.40 -18.18 17.35
C ILE A 443 -8.11 -18.02 18.85
N ALA A 444 -6.90 -18.37 19.28
CA ALA A 444 -6.51 -18.47 20.68
C ALA A 444 -5.08 -17.91 20.90
N PRO A 445 -4.89 -16.57 20.74
CA PRO A 445 -3.57 -15.94 20.72
C PRO A 445 -2.79 -16.21 22.02
N GLN A 446 -3.45 -16.06 23.17
CA GLN A 446 -2.83 -16.22 24.50
C GLN A 446 -2.22 -17.61 24.70
N SER A 447 -2.90 -18.67 24.25
CA SER A 447 -2.41 -20.05 24.37
C SER A 447 -1.28 -20.39 23.39
N THR A 448 -1.03 -19.51 22.42
CA THR A 448 -0.08 -19.73 21.32
C THR A 448 1.18 -18.86 21.47
N ALA A 449 1.25 -17.99 22.48
CA ALA A 449 2.32 -17.00 22.67
C ALA A 449 3.75 -17.56 22.49
N GLU A 450 4.10 -18.64 23.18
CA GLU A 450 5.45 -19.24 23.08
C GLU A 450 5.79 -19.75 21.68
N ASN A 451 4.81 -20.30 20.95
CA ASN A 451 5.01 -20.73 19.57
C ASN A 451 5.18 -19.53 18.65
N ILE A 452 4.45 -18.43 18.88
CA ILE A 452 4.61 -17.19 18.11
C ILE A 452 6.01 -16.61 18.37
N VAL A 453 6.47 -16.61 19.62
CA VAL A 453 7.83 -16.16 19.95
C VAL A 453 8.89 -17.05 19.27
N ALA A 454 8.69 -18.37 19.24
CA ALA A 454 9.61 -19.25 18.53
C ALA A 454 9.72 -18.89 17.02
N LEU A 455 8.64 -18.42 16.39
CA LEU A 455 8.69 -17.94 15.01
C LEU A 455 9.50 -16.65 14.87
N THR A 456 9.41 -15.71 15.82
CA THR A 456 10.20 -14.46 15.75
C THR A 456 11.70 -14.73 15.90
N GLU A 457 12.06 -15.74 16.69
CA GLU A 457 13.45 -16.15 16.96
C GLU A 457 14.04 -17.07 15.88
N TYR A 458 13.22 -17.66 15.01
CA TYR A 458 13.67 -18.59 13.97
C TYR A 458 14.13 -17.84 12.70
N LEU A 459 15.43 -17.54 12.64
CA LEU A 459 16.05 -16.67 11.63
C LEU A 459 15.99 -17.17 10.18
N ASP A 460 15.71 -18.46 9.95
CA ASP A 460 15.54 -19.00 8.59
C ASP A 460 14.18 -18.62 7.98
N LEU A 461 13.25 -18.08 8.77
CA LEU A 461 11.98 -17.58 8.26
C LEU A 461 12.15 -16.22 7.58
N PRO A 462 11.40 -15.96 6.49
CA PRO A 462 11.35 -14.64 5.85
C PRO A 462 11.01 -13.54 6.87
N GLY A 463 11.64 -12.38 6.73
CA GLY A 463 11.45 -11.30 7.71
C GLY A 463 10.01 -10.81 7.81
N ILE A 464 9.22 -10.83 6.72
CA ILE A 464 7.77 -10.54 6.80
C ILE A 464 7.01 -11.53 7.69
N VAL A 465 7.39 -12.82 7.71
CA VAL A 465 6.77 -13.82 8.60
C VAL A 465 7.14 -13.52 10.04
N ARG A 466 8.42 -13.22 10.32
CA ARG A 466 8.90 -12.87 11.66
C ARG A 466 8.28 -11.56 12.16
N ALA A 467 8.14 -10.55 11.30
CA ALA A 467 7.47 -9.29 11.59
C ALA A 467 5.97 -9.49 11.87
N SER A 468 5.30 -10.36 11.11
CA SER A 468 3.89 -10.71 11.34
C SER A 468 3.70 -11.44 12.67
N ALA A 469 4.62 -12.32 13.04
CA ALA A 469 4.64 -12.96 14.35
C ALA A 469 4.82 -11.94 15.48
N LEU A 470 5.68 -10.93 15.33
CA LEU A 470 5.83 -9.84 16.29
C LEU A 470 4.53 -9.02 16.45
N GLU A 471 3.80 -8.77 15.35
CA GLU A 471 2.51 -8.08 15.41
C GLU A 471 1.44 -8.89 16.18
N LEU A 472 1.39 -10.21 15.96
CA LEU A 472 0.51 -11.10 16.73
C LEU A 472 0.81 -11.10 18.24
N LEU A 473 2.03 -10.72 18.64
CA LEU A 473 2.43 -10.60 20.05
C LEU A 473 1.97 -9.29 20.72
N HIS A 474 1.58 -8.25 19.97
CA HIS A 474 1.24 -6.94 20.55
C HIS A 474 0.16 -6.99 21.62
N PRO A 475 -0.96 -7.74 21.46
CA PRO A 475 -2.00 -7.83 22.50
C PRO A 475 -1.54 -8.53 23.79
N MET A 476 -0.39 -9.22 23.74
CA MET A 476 0.19 -10.01 24.82
C MET A 476 1.45 -9.35 25.40
N ALA A 477 1.76 -8.12 24.99
CA ALA A 477 2.97 -7.43 25.43
C ALA A 477 2.97 -7.24 26.96
N GLY A 478 4.05 -7.72 27.57
CA GLY A 478 4.39 -7.54 28.98
C GLY A 478 5.89 -7.26 29.13
N PRO A 479 6.37 -6.84 30.31
CA PRO A 479 7.79 -6.55 30.52
C PRO A 479 8.73 -7.70 30.11
N GLU A 480 8.38 -8.94 30.43
CA GLU A 480 9.18 -10.13 30.11
C GLU A 480 9.27 -10.36 28.60
N LEU A 481 8.14 -10.19 27.90
CA LEU A 481 8.10 -10.33 26.45
C LEU A 481 8.88 -9.20 25.75
N ALA A 482 8.77 -7.97 26.27
CA ALA A 482 9.55 -6.84 25.78
C ALA A 482 11.06 -7.09 25.95
N ASP A 483 11.48 -7.67 27.08
CA ASP A 483 12.88 -8.05 27.31
C ASP A 483 13.35 -9.12 26.32
N ARG A 484 12.56 -10.18 26.12
CA ARG A 484 12.88 -11.25 25.17
C ARG A 484 12.98 -10.73 23.73
N MET A 485 12.06 -9.87 23.32
CA MET A 485 11.99 -9.32 21.96
C MET A 485 12.95 -8.14 21.71
N ALA A 486 13.72 -7.70 22.70
CA ALA A 486 14.66 -6.58 22.54
C ALA A 486 15.73 -6.83 21.46
N MET A 487 16.09 -8.10 21.19
CA MET A 487 17.04 -8.44 20.13
C MET A 487 16.50 -8.14 18.73
N ALA A 488 15.18 -8.26 18.51
CA ALA A 488 14.56 -8.02 17.21
C ALA A 488 14.65 -6.54 16.76
N LEU A 489 14.91 -5.61 17.70
CA LEU A 489 15.20 -4.20 17.40
C LEU A 489 16.51 -4.01 16.61
N ARG A 490 17.36 -5.04 16.52
CA ARG A 490 18.64 -5.02 15.79
C ARG A 490 18.65 -5.98 14.59
N ASP A 491 17.48 -6.51 14.21
CA ASP A 491 17.38 -7.40 13.05
C ASP A 491 17.84 -6.68 11.77
N PRO A 492 18.52 -7.36 10.83
CA PRO A 492 18.86 -6.75 9.54
C PRO A 492 17.62 -6.32 8.74
N ASP A 493 16.50 -7.02 8.88
CA ASP A 493 15.26 -6.70 8.18
C ASP A 493 14.52 -5.53 8.86
N PRO A 494 14.26 -4.40 8.16
CA PRO A 494 13.54 -3.27 8.73
C PRO A 494 12.09 -3.57 9.12
N LEU A 495 11.41 -4.53 8.48
CA LEU A 495 10.07 -4.97 8.88
C LEU A 495 10.10 -5.56 10.28
N VAL A 496 11.11 -6.38 10.59
CA VAL A 496 11.27 -7.00 11.91
C VAL A 496 11.59 -5.94 12.96
N ARG A 497 12.50 -5.01 12.67
CA ARG A 497 12.79 -3.88 13.57
C ARG A 497 11.53 -3.06 13.86
N ALA A 498 10.80 -2.65 12.82
CA ALA A 498 9.60 -1.83 12.96
C ALA A 498 8.48 -2.56 13.73
N ALA A 499 8.29 -3.87 13.53
CA ALA A 499 7.27 -4.66 14.21
C ALA A 499 7.63 -4.97 15.68
N ALA A 500 8.91 -4.99 16.04
CA ALA A 500 9.39 -5.21 17.40
C ALA A 500 9.21 -3.97 18.31
N VAL A 501 9.20 -2.78 17.73
CA VAL A 501 9.13 -1.51 18.47
C VAL A 501 7.89 -1.40 19.38
N PRO A 502 6.65 -1.63 18.91
CA PRO A 502 5.46 -1.47 19.76
C PRO A 502 5.41 -2.40 20.99
N ILE A 503 6.05 -3.58 20.92
CA ILE A 503 6.15 -4.50 22.06
C ILE A 503 6.88 -3.84 23.24
N GLN A 504 7.84 -2.96 22.95
CA GLN A 504 8.64 -2.27 23.98
C GLN A 504 7.83 -1.26 24.80
N ARG A 505 6.59 -0.93 24.41
CA ARG A 505 5.69 -0.12 25.24
C ARG A 505 5.45 -0.71 26.62
N ALA A 506 5.52 -2.05 26.74
CA ALA A 506 5.36 -2.74 28.00
C ALA A 506 6.62 -2.72 28.90
N ALA A 507 7.79 -2.32 28.36
CA ALA A 507 9.01 -2.21 29.16
C ALA A 507 8.95 -0.98 30.10
N PRO A 508 9.64 -1.01 31.26
CA PRO A 508 9.78 0.16 32.11
C PRO A 508 10.34 1.37 31.34
N ALA A 509 9.80 2.57 31.59
CA ALA A 509 10.12 3.76 30.80
C ALA A 509 11.63 4.01 30.55
N PRO A 510 12.54 3.92 31.55
CA PRO A 510 13.97 4.09 31.29
C PRO A 510 14.55 3.03 30.34
N VAL A 511 14.12 1.78 30.46
CA VAL A 511 14.57 0.66 29.61
C VAL A 511 14.02 0.84 28.19
N ARG A 512 12.75 1.23 28.06
CA ARG A 512 12.14 1.56 26.76
C ARG A 512 12.93 2.67 26.06
N VAL A 513 13.26 3.75 26.77
CA VAL A 513 14.05 4.86 26.20
C VAL A 513 15.44 4.39 25.78
N GLU A 514 16.13 3.61 26.61
CA GLU A 514 17.45 3.05 26.27
C GLU A 514 17.40 2.21 25.00
N ARG A 515 16.39 1.36 24.84
CA ARG A 515 16.23 0.46 23.68
C ARG A 515 15.81 1.20 22.41
N LEU A 516 14.92 2.17 22.50
CA LEU A 516 14.31 2.82 21.34
C LEU A 516 15.03 4.09 20.88
N ALA A 517 15.79 4.76 21.76
CA ALA A 517 16.52 5.97 21.38
C ALA A 517 17.45 5.80 20.17
N PRO A 518 18.20 4.69 20.00
CA PRO A 518 19.01 4.46 18.81
C PRO A 518 18.18 4.38 17.51
N LEU A 519 16.96 3.84 17.58
CA LEU A 519 16.09 3.65 16.41
C LEU A 519 15.48 4.95 15.88
N LEU A 520 15.50 6.04 16.67
CA LEU A 520 15.10 7.37 16.20
C LEU A 520 16.05 7.92 15.12
N SER A 521 17.20 7.27 14.91
CA SER A 521 18.16 7.55 13.85
C SER A 521 18.46 6.31 13.01
N ASP A 522 17.56 5.30 13.01
CA ASP A 522 17.65 4.16 12.09
C ASP A 522 17.72 4.69 10.64
N PRO A 523 18.51 4.06 9.75
CA PRO A 523 18.56 4.48 8.35
C PRO A 523 17.19 4.45 7.67
N VAL A 524 16.27 3.60 8.13
CA VAL A 524 14.95 3.42 7.52
C VAL A 524 13.88 4.24 8.24
N ARG A 525 13.16 5.08 7.49
CA ARG A 525 12.13 6.01 7.98
C ARG A 525 11.00 5.30 8.70
N SER A 526 10.50 4.18 8.17
CA SER A 526 9.43 3.42 8.83
C SER A 526 9.80 2.94 10.24
N VAL A 527 11.08 2.62 10.48
CA VAL A 527 11.61 2.25 11.80
C VAL A 527 11.71 3.48 12.71
N ARG A 528 12.21 4.62 12.19
CA ARG A 528 12.24 5.89 12.94
C ARG A 528 10.85 6.33 13.38
N MET A 529 9.87 6.29 12.47
CA MET A 529 8.48 6.62 12.73
C MET A 529 7.84 5.65 13.74
N ALA A 530 8.13 4.34 13.63
CA ALA A 530 7.68 3.38 14.62
C ALA A 530 8.23 3.71 16.01
N ALA A 531 9.53 4.00 16.12
CA ALA A 531 10.19 4.36 17.37
C ALA A 531 9.63 5.65 17.98
N ALA A 532 9.42 6.71 17.18
CA ALA A 532 8.92 8.00 17.66
C ALA A 532 7.56 7.90 18.36
N ARG A 533 6.65 7.06 17.85
CA ARG A 533 5.31 6.87 18.43
C ARG A 533 5.36 6.34 19.86
N GLU A 534 6.36 5.53 20.19
CA GLU A 534 6.50 4.94 21.51
C GLU A 534 7.01 5.93 22.58
N PHE A 535 7.26 7.18 22.21
CA PHE A 535 7.60 8.26 23.14
C PHE A 535 6.42 9.17 23.49
N LEU A 536 5.24 9.00 22.87
CA LEU A 536 4.09 9.90 23.05
C LEU A 536 3.56 9.96 24.48
N ASP A 537 3.60 8.83 25.19
CA ASP A 537 3.11 8.70 26.57
C ASP A 537 4.21 8.94 27.63
N LEU A 538 5.46 9.19 27.20
CA LEU A 538 6.59 9.36 28.11
C LEU A 538 6.64 10.75 28.74
N ASN A 539 7.08 10.77 30.00
CA ASN A 539 7.50 12.01 30.63
C ASN A 539 8.87 12.43 30.08
N MET A 540 8.96 13.59 29.43
CA MET A 540 10.21 14.11 28.85
C MET A 540 11.38 14.21 29.84
N ARG A 541 11.14 14.21 31.17
CA ARG A 541 12.20 14.15 32.18
C ARG A 541 13.04 12.86 32.13
N VAL A 542 12.49 11.77 31.60
CA VAL A 542 13.20 10.49 31.47
C VAL A 542 13.90 10.34 30.11
N VAL A 543 13.66 11.28 29.19
CA VAL A 543 14.29 11.29 27.87
C VAL A 543 15.61 12.05 27.95
N PRO A 544 16.76 11.45 27.64
CA PRO A 544 18.04 12.14 27.65
C PRO A 544 18.03 13.36 26.72
N PRO A 545 18.63 14.51 27.11
CA PRO A 545 18.67 15.70 26.27
C PRO A 545 19.22 15.44 24.86
N GLN A 546 20.20 14.53 24.73
CA GLN A 546 20.81 14.14 23.47
C GLN A 546 19.83 13.45 22.50
N THR A 547 18.79 12.79 23.02
CA THR A 547 17.76 12.10 22.23
C THR A 547 16.73 13.06 21.64
N THR A 548 16.57 14.25 22.23
CA THR A 548 15.50 15.21 21.90
C THR A 548 15.50 15.61 20.42
N GLN A 549 16.68 15.80 19.82
CA GLN A 549 16.80 16.19 18.42
C GLN A 549 16.33 15.07 17.48
N ALA A 550 16.83 13.85 17.67
CA ALA A 550 16.43 12.68 16.89
C ALA A 550 14.94 12.38 17.05
N LEU A 551 14.42 12.49 18.29
CA LEU A 551 12.99 12.34 18.56
C LEU A 551 12.15 13.39 17.82
N GLY A 552 12.57 14.66 17.84
CA GLY A 552 11.87 15.73 17.12
C GLY A 552 11.84 15.50 15.61
N ALA A 553 12.95 15.03 15.02
CA ALA A 553 13.02 14.71 13.60
C ALA A 553 12.09 13.53 13.24
N ALA A 554 12.19 12.40 13.93
CA ALA A 554 11.36 11.23 13.68
C ALA A 554 9.86 11.47 13.96
N MET A 555 9.54 12.28 14.97
CA MET A 555 8.17 12.72 15.25
C MET A 555 7.62 13.60 14.11
N SER A 556 8.44 14.49 13.55
CA SER A 556 8.07 15.31 12.39
C SER A 556 7.79 14.46 11.14
N GLU A 557 8.61 13.43 10.89
CA GLU A 557 8.37 12.47 9.80
C GLU A 557 7.02 11.77 9.98
N TRP A 558 6.72 11.27 11.18
CA TRP A 558 5.46 10.60 11.46
C TRP A 558 4.25 11.54 11.37
N GLN A 559 4.33 12.75 11.96
CA GLN A 559 3.26 13.74 11.86
C GLN A 559 2.99 14.17 10.42
N SER A 560 4.03 14.31 9.61
CA SER A 560 3.88 14.61 8.17
C SER A 560 3.19 13.46 7.45
N SER A 561 3.50 12.21 7.79
CA SER A 561 2.80 11.05 7.21
C SER A 561 1.31 10.99 7.56
N LEU A 562 0.92 11.44 8.76
CA LEU A 562 -0.50 11.53 9.13
C LEU A 562 -1.20 12.65 8.37
N ARG A 563 -0.56 13.81 8.24
CA ARG A 563 -1.11 14.96 7.48
C ARG A 563 -1.34 14.63 6.01
N ALA A 564 -0.42 13.89 5.38
CA ALA A 564 -0.54 13.44 4.00
C ALA A 564 -1.78 12.57 3.74
N LYS A 565 -2.41 12.03 4.80
CA LYS A 565 -3.56 11.13 4.73
C LYS A 565 -4.72 11.61 5.60
N ALA A 566 -4.83 12.91 5.84
CA ALA A 566 -5.87 13.50 6.70
C ALA A 566 -7.29 13.32 6.14
N ASP A 567 -7.42 12.99 4.86
CA ASP A 567 -8.64 12.60 4.15
C ASP A 567 -9.14 11.19 4.48
N PHE A 568 -8.40 10.40 5.28
CA PHE A 568 -8.76 9.02 5.60
C PHE A 568 -9.45 8.94 6.97
N PRO A 569 -10.66 8.34 7.07
CA PRO A 569 -11.32 8.11 8.36
C PRO A 569 -10.41 7.38 9.37
N GLU A 570 -9.62 6.40 8.90
CA GLU A 570 -8.69 5.64 9.73
C GLU A 570 -7.62 6.52 10.40
N ILE A 571 -7.15 7.52 9.67
CA ILE A 571 -6.08 8.41 10.12
C ILE A 571 -6.63 9.42 11.13
N GLN A 572 -7.88 9.85 10.95
CA GLN A 572 -8.58 10.67 11.93
C GLN A 572 -8.79 9.95 13.26
N ILE A 573 -9.09 8.65 13.23
CA ILE A 573 -9.14 7.81 14.44
C ILE A 573 -7.77 7.75 15.14
N ILE A 574 -6.68 7.59 14.37
CA ILE A 574 -5.31 7.61 14.91
C ILE A 574 -5.01 8.97 15.55
N LEU A 575 -5.31 10.08 14.87
CA LEU A 575 -5.13 11.45 15.39
C LEU A 575 -5.95 11.67 16.67
N GLY A 576 -7.17 11.15 16.73
CA GLY A 576 -8.03 11.15 17.91
C GLY A 576 -7.36 10.43 19.09
N GLY A 577 -6.83 9.23 18.85
CA GLY A 577 -6.07 8.44 19.84
C GLY A 577 -4.81 9.15 20.34
N VAL A 578 -4.11 9.88 19.46
CA VAL A 578 -2.96 10.73 19.83
C VAL A 578 -3.42 11.86 20.75
N GLY A 579 -4.53 12.54 20.42
CA GLY A 579 -5.15 13.54 21.27
C GLY A 579 -5.46 13.00 22.67
N LEU A 580 -6.02 11.79 22.77
CA LEU A 580 -6.29 11.14 24.04
C LEU A 580 -5.01 10.85 24.84
N THR A 581 -3.98 10.30 24.19
CA THR A 581 -2.69 9.99 24.82
C THR A 581 -2.03 11.25 25.37
N MET A 582 -2.10 12.35 24.62
CA MET A 582 -1.59 13.66 25.02
C MET A 582 -2.51 14.41 26.00
N ARG A 583 -3.66 13.82 26.40
CA ARG A 583 -4.69 14.44 27.26
C ARG A 583 -5.25 15.74 26.67
N ASN A 584 -5.25 15.87 25.35
CA ASN A 584 -5.82 16.98 24.61
C ASN A 584 -7.22 16.58 24.10
N MET A 585 -8.21 16.65 24.99
CA MET A 585 -9.60 16.27 24.68
C MET A 585 -10.20 17.06 23.51
N PRO A 586 -9.99 18.40 23.37
CA PRO A 586 -10.48 19.14 22.20
C PRO A 586 -9.93 18.61 20.87
N ALA A 587 -8.62 18.33 20.80
CA ALA A 587 -8.03 17.76 19.58
C ALA A 587 -8.54 16.33 19.30
N ALA A 588 -8.69 15.51 20.35
CA ALA A 588 -9.24 14.17 20.22
C ALA A 588 -10.67 14.22 19.66
N LEU A 589 -11.54 15.05 20.26
CA LEU A 589 -12.92 15.22 19.84
C LEU A 589 -13.00 15.70 18.40
N SER A 590 -12.21 16.72 18.01
CA SER A 590 -12.18 17.22 16.63
C SER A 590 -11.82 16.13 15.61
N ALA A 591 -10.82 15.29 15.91
CA ALA A 591 -10.39 14.24 15.00
C ALA A 591 -11.41 13.09 14.93
N PHE A 592 -11.98 12.65 16.06
CA PHE A 592 -13.04 11.64 16.01
C PHE A 592 -14.30 12.16 15.31
N SER A 593 -14.67 13.43 15.50
CA SER A 593 -15.74 14.07 14.75
C SER A 593 -15.47 14.08 13.25
N GLU A 594 -14.26 14.45 12.82
CA GLU A 594 -13.87 14.37 11.41
C GLU A 594 -13.97 12.94 10.87
N ALA A 595 -13.59 11.93 11.67
CA ALA A 595 -13.69 10.53 11.26
C ALA A 595 -15.13 10.12 10.95
N VAL A 596 -16.10 10.51 11.80
CA VAL A 596 -17.52 10.15 11.60
C VAL A 596 -18.23 11.04 10.57
N ASP A 597 -17.70 12.23 10.30
CA ASP A 597 -18.15 13.07 9.19
C ASP A 597 -17.72 12.48 7.84
N LEU A 598 -16.51 11.91 7.77
CA LEU A 598 -16.02 11.22 6.57
C LEU A 598 -16.70 9.87 6.38
N ASP A 599 -16.82 9.08 7.46
CA ASP A 599 -17.46 7.77 7.47
C ASP A 599 -18.33 7.60 8.73
N PRO A 600 -19.66 7.78 8.60
CA PRO A 600 -20.59 7.63 9.71
C PRO A 600 -20.67 6.21 10.29
N GLN A 601 -20.17 5.19 9.60
CA GLN A 601 -20.20 3.78 10.03
C GLN A 601 -19.09 3.43 11.03
N ARG A 602 -18.19 4.37 11.36
CA ARG A 602 -17.12 4.19 12.37
C ARG A 602 -17.67 4.20 13.80
N GLU A 603 -18.30 3.10 14.22
CA GLU A 603 -18.85 2.91 15.56
C GLU A 603 -17.82 3.17 16.68
N GLU A 604 -16.56 2.82 16.44
CA GLU A 604 -15.47 3.05 17.39
C GLU A 604 -15.19 4.54 17.62
N ALA A 605 -15.31 5.38 16.59
CA ALA A 605 -15.11 6.82 16.71
C ALA A 605 -16.29 7.45 17.47
N TRP A 606 -17.53 7.08 17.09
CA TRP A 606 -18.74 7.50 17.81
C TRP A 606 -18.69 7.19 19.30
N SER A 607 -18.30 5.96 19.64
CA SER A 607 -18.18 5.51 21.02
C SER A 607 -17.24 6.38 21.84
N ILE A 608 -16.15 6.87 21.23
CA ILE A 608 -15.18 7.74 21.89
C ILE A 608 -15.70 9.17 21.99
N ILE A 609 -16.35 9.73 20.97
CA ILE A 609 -16.99 11.06 21.01
C ILE A 609 -17.94 11.16 22.21
N VAL A 610 -18.85 10.18 22.33
CA VAL A 610 -19.84 10.11 23.42
C VAL A 610 -19.14 10.08 24.78
N ARG A 611 -18.08 9.26 24.93
CA ARG A 611 -17.31 9.15 26.17
C ARG A 611 -16.53 10.43 26.50
N ILE A 612 -16.02 11.14 25.50
CA ILE A 612 -15.35 12.44 25.71
C ILE A 612 -16.35 13.46 26.23
N TYR A 613 -17.51 13.61 25.61
CA TYR A 613 -18.55 14.55 26.09
C TYR A 613 -19.00 14.23 27.52
N ALA A 614 -19.25 12.95 27.81
CA ALA A 614 -19.60 12.52 29.16
C ALA A 614 -18.49 12.84 30.18
N ALA A 615 -17.22 12.59 29.83
CA ALA A 615 -16.08 12.90 30.68
C ALA A 615 -15.86 14.40 30.90
N LEU A 616 -16.28 15.25 29.95
CA LEU A 616 -16.27 16.71 30.07
C LEU A 616 -17.49 17.25 30.84
N GLY A 617 -18.45 16.39 31.20
CA GLY A 617 -19.68 16.76 31.91
C GLY A 617 -20.79 17.30 31.00
N ASP A 618 -20.61 17.26 29.68
CA ASP A 618 -21.63 17.65 28.71
C ASP A 618 -22.53 16.45 28.36
N MET A 619 -23.40 16.10 29.30
CA MET A 619 -24.32 14.97 29.13
C MET A 619 -25.38 15.21 28.05
N ALA A 620 -25.65 16.47 27.68
CA ALA A 620 -26.55 16.78 26.57
C ALA A 620 -25.88 16.38 25.25
N ALA A 621 -24.65 16.86 25.01
CA ALA A 621 -23.89 16.50 23.82
C ALA A 621 -23.60 14.99 23.73
N ALA A 622 -23.35 14.33 24.86
CA ALA A 622 -23.17 12.87 24.89
C ALA A 622 -24.43 12.10 24.43
N ARG A 623 -25.63 12.57 24.81
CA ARG A 623 -26.91 11.98 24.38
C ARG A 623 -27.18 12.24 22.90
N ASP A 624 -26.95 13.47 22.45
CA ASP A 624 -27.12 13.83 21.04
C ASP A 624 -26.16 13.02 20.15
N ALA A 625 -24.90 12.85 20.56
CA ALA A 625 -23.92 12.08 19.83
C ALA A 625 -24.26 10.58 19.73
N VAL A 626 -24.76 9.95 20.81
CA VAL A 626 -25.12 8.52 20.75
C VAL A 626 -26.41 8.29 19.97
N ASP A 627 -27.36 9.23 20.00
CA ASP A 627 -28.55 9.18 19.17
C ASP A 627 -28.19 9.33 17.67
N ALA A 628 -27.28 10.25 17.33
CA ALA A 628 -26.76 10.39 15.96
C ALA A 628 -26.01 9.13 15.50
N ALA A 629 -25.17 8.55 16.36
CA ALA A 629 -24.45 7.32 16.07
C ALA A 629 -25.39 6.16 15.73
N LEU A 630 -26.53 6.04 16.42
CA LEU A 630 -27.55 5.02 16.16
C LEU A 630 -28.41 5.29 14.94
N VAL A 631 -28.51 6.55 14.49
CA VAL A 631 -29.12 6.85 13.19
C VAL A 631 -28.23 6.34 12.06
N ALA A 632 -26.91 6.54 12.17
CA ALA A 632 -25.93 6.05 11.19
C ALA A 632 -25.69 4.53 11.27
N ASN A 633 -25.84 3.94 12.47
CA ASN A 633 -25.54 2.53 12.77
C ASN A 633 -26.72 1.88 13.51
N PRO A 634 -27.89 1.72 12.85
CA PRO A 634 -29.12 1.31 13.53
C PRO A 634 -29.02 -0.07 14.18
N GLU A 635 -28.23 -0.98 13.61
CA GLU A 635 -28.08 -2.36 14.10
C GLU A 635 -26.96 -2.54 15.14
N SER A 636 -26.24 -1.47 15.51
CA SER A 636 -25.15 -1.56 16.48
C SER A 636 -25.66 -1.89 17.88
N VAL A 637 -25.36 -3.10 18.35
CA VAL A 637 -25.62 -3.51 19.74
C VAL A 637 -24.76 -2.70 20.71
N ALA A 638 -23.50 -2.43 20.34
CA ALA A 638 -22.55 -1.70 21.18
C ALA A 638 -23.03 -0.26 21.47
N LEU A 639 -23.51 0.46 20.45
CA LEU A 639 -24.03 1.82 20.61
C LEU A 639 -25.35 1.85 21.38
N ARG A 640 -26.22 0.83 21.24
CA ARG A 640 -27.45 0.71 22.05
C ARG A 640 -27.13 0.51 23.53
N VAL A 641 -26.11 -0.29 23.86
CA VAL A 641 -25.62 -0.47 25.23
C VAL A 641 -25.07 0.85 25.76
N LEU A 642 -24.20 1.53 25.00
CA LEU A 642 -23.62 2.81 25.38
C LEU A 642 -24.71 3.88 25.64
N ARG A 643 -25.76 3.93 24.82
CA ARG A 643 -26.91 4.81 25.04
C ARG A 643 -27.57 4.54 26.40
N GLY A 644 -27.74 3.27 26.75
CA GLY A 644 -28.26 2.87 28.06
C GLY A 644 -27.40 3.39 29.22
N GLU A 645 -26.07 3.30 29.10
CA GLU A 645 -25.11 3.81 30.09
C GLU A 645 -25.20 5.34 30.25
N ILE A 646 -25.36 6.07 29.15
CA ILE A 646 -25.44 7.54 29.14
C ILE A 646 -26.78 8.06 29.67
N LEU A 647 -27.89 7.34 29.47
CA LEU A 647 -29.19 7.73 30.00
C LEU A 647 -29.36 7.46 31.50
N GLN A 648 -28.51 6.62 32.10
CA GLN A 648 -28.50 6.34 33.53
C GLN A 648 -27.70 7.37 34.35
N GLN A 649 -26.87 8.17 33.70
CA GLN A 649 -26.09 9.28 34.26
C GLN A 649 -26.83 10.60 34.06
#